data_AF-A0A932UKY7-F1
#
_entry.id   AF-A0A932UKY7-F1
#
_cell.length_a   1.000
_cell.length_b   1.000
_cell.length_c   1.000
_cell.angle_alpha   90.00
_cell.angle_beta   90.00
_cell.angle_gamma   90.00
#
_symmetry.space_group_name_H-M   'P 1'
#
loop_
_entity.id
_entity.type
_entity.pdbx_description
1 polymer ?
#
loop_
_entity_poly.entity_id
_entity_poly.type
_entity_poly.pdbx_seq_one_letter_code
_entity_poly.pdbx_strand_id
1 'polypeptide(L)'
;MTTRTVRFVFGIHVHQPVGNFDHVFAQHVEDVYLPFLQALAERDVFPIALHVSGPLLEWLEAHDRRYLDLVGRLAADGKVELLLSGFDEPILAALPRRDRVEQIGWMRDALRRLFGVEASSLWLTERVWEPELAADLADAGVAAAFVDDRHFLICGLEREELHRPYRTESDGKSIALFSIDERLRYLVPFKSPGEIAAYLRSLAARALPLAVLADDGEKFGGWPGTKAWVYERGWLRQFLDMLVELMSRDEVRLVTPAKALAEVESGGLVYLPTAAYREMEAWSLPPAAAGRLRRLERELGEHRLEGPEGALLRGAHWRNFLAKYPEANRMHKTMVRLSRLARERGDPPEARRAIGRAQCNDAYWHGVFGGLYLPHLRAAIWRELARAEGVLRQGESLDVDVIDFDQDGHDELWIHSGHFSAIVSLRRGGRIEAYTVFDSGMNYADVLTRRREEYHHAEHVGQLAGGEEPPAAGTPGSQELERGLRLTAPPPVDHDGRALFADRVLSVEVTEQAFVTGRYTPVASWAGKPLAAEWRRDGDDLVVDLRPRDGSGLERKTLRFSPAGAVAVEYHWDAQAFPPNAWFTTEVSLPAALEIERVPAGPAWTYAVSTVAKSERGLEETVQGHATVMRWPVGLGHASVRLTPPRRGQG
;
A
#
# COMPACT_ATOMS: atom_id res chain seq x y z
N MET A 1 30.01 40.53 0.44
CA MET A 1 29.76 39.29 1.21
C MET A 1 29.96 38.14 0.24
N THR A 2 30.93 37.27 0.45
CA THR A 2 31.13 36.07 -0.38
C THR A 2 29.99 35.11 -0.10
N THR A 3 28.98 35.06 -0.96
CA THR A 3 27.91 34.04 -0.92
C THR A 3 28.55 32.67 -1.08
N ARG A 4 28.33 31.75 -0.12
CA ARG A 4 28.83 30.37 -0.19
C ARG A 4 27.92 29.55 -1.09
N THR A 5 28.50 28.77 -2.00
CA THR A 5 27.80 27.83 -2.88
C THR A 5 27.04 26.77 -2.08
N VAL A 6 25.77 26.55 -2.40
CA VAL A 6 24.96 25.46 -1.84
C VAL A 6 25.17 24.21 -2.69
N ARG A 7 25.47 23.08 -2.04
CA ARG A 7 25.43 21.78 -2.72
C ARG A 7 23.98 21.34 -2.84
N PHE A 8 23.54 20.94 -4.02
CA PHE A 8 22.17 20.50 -4.25
C PHE A 8 22.16 19.05 -4.72
N VAL A 9 21.61 18.16 -3.90
CA VAL A 9 21.28 16.80 -4.28
C VAL A 9 19.88 16.84 -4.88
N PHE A 10 19.80 16.58 -6.19
CA PHE A 10 18.54 16.47 -6.92
C PHE A 10 18.29 15.00 -7.25
N GLY A 11 17.33 14.39 -6.56
CA GLY A 11 16.96 12.98 -6.64
C GLY A 11 15.56 12.80 -7.20
N ILE A 12 15.39 11.75 -8.01
CA ILE A 12 14.10 11.37 -8.59
C ILE A 12 13.86 9.89 -8.32
N HIS A 13 12.65 9.57 -7.88
CA HIS A 13 12.17 8.21 -7.66
C HIS A 13 11.10 7.88 -8.70
N VAL A 14 11.31 6.86 -9.52
CA VAL A 14 10.28 6.37 -10.45
C VAL A 14 9.87 4.95 -10.11
N HIS A 15 8.56 4.75 -9.96
CA HIS A 15 7.99 3.49 -9.54
C HIS A 15 6.68 3.19 -10.27
N GLN A 16 6.51 1.92 -10.62
CA GLN A 16 5.25 1.35 -11.04
C GLN A 16 5.04 0.03 -10.30
N PRO A 17 3.88 -0.19 -9.65
CA PRO A 17 3.70 -1.34 -8.77
C PRO A 17 3.46 -2.64 -9.51
N VAL A 18 3.73 -3.75 -8.83
CA VAL A 18 3.38 -5.09 -9.31
C VAL A 18 1.87 -5.15 -9.52
N GLY A 19 1.45 -5.49 -10.73
CA GLY A 19 0.04 -5.61 -11.10
C GLY A 19 -0.58 -4.38 -11.72
N ASN A 20 0.15 -3.27 -11.88
CA ASN A 20 -0.35 -2.16 -12.67
C ASN A 20 -0.46 -2.54 -14.16
N PHE A 21 -1.27 -1.81 -14.92
CA PHE A 21 -1.55 -2.14 -16.31
C PHE A 21 -0.39 -1.75 -17.25
N ASP A 22 -0.08 -2.58 -18.24
CA ASP A 22 1.01 -2.34 -19.20
C ASP A 22 0.94 -0.96 -19.87
N HIS A 23 -0.26 -0.49 -20.21
CA HIS A 23 -0.44 0.82 -20.83
C HIS A 23 -0.09 1.98 -19.89
N VAL A 24 -0.21 1.79 -18.57
CA VAL A 24 0.19 2.79 -17.58
C VAL A 24 1.71 2.88 -17.51
N PHE A 25 2.42 1.75 -17.53
CA PHE A 25 3.88 1.72 -17.61
C PHE A 25 4.36 2.44 -18.89
N ALA A 26 3.84 2.04 -20.05
CA ALA A 26 4.20 2.64 -21.34
C ALA A 26 3.97 4.15 -21.31
N GLN A 27 2.76 4.58 -20.96
CA GLN A 27 2.40 6.00 -20.92
C GLN A 27 3.35 6.81 -20.04
N HIS A 28 3.74 6.32 -18.86
CA HIS A 28 4.68 7.05 -18.01
C HIS A 28 6.10 7.10 -18.59
N VAL A 29 6.56 6.04 -19.27
CA VAL A 29 7.85 6.05 -19.96
C VAL A 29 7.85 7.11 -21.08
N GLU A 30 6.80 7.12 -21.91
CA GLU A 30 6.68 8.06 -23.03
C GLU A 30 6.46 9.50 -22.60
N ASP A 31 5.58 9.73 -21.62
CA ASP A 31 5.10 11.07 -21.27
C ASP A 31 5.90 11.74 -20.16
N VAL A 32 6.60 10.95 -19.33
CA VAL A 32 7.22 11.45 -18.09
C VAL A 32 8.71 11.09 -18.03
N TYR A 33 9.05 9.81 -17.96
CA TYR A 33 10.40 9.40 -17.58
C TYR A 33 11.44 9.75 -18.65
N LEU A 34 11.16 9.39 -19.91
CA LEU A 34 12.09 9.62 -21.00
C LEU A 34 12.22 11.12 -21.35
N PRO A 35 11.13 11.90 -21.53
CA PRO A 35 11.23 13.33 -21.80
C PRO A 35 11.97 14.11 -20.71
N PHE A 36 11.71 13.78 -19.44
CA PHE A 36 12.36 14.42 -18.31
C PHE A 36 13.89 14.22 -18.36
N LEU A 37 14.34 12.97 -18.50
CA LEU A 37 15.77 12.65 -18.50
C LEU A 37 16.49 13.17 -19.76
N GLN A 38 15.81 13.21 -20.91
CA GLN A 38 16.32 13.83 -22.13
C GLN A 38 16.51 15.34 -21.95
N ALA A 39 15.54 16.04 -21.35
CA ALA A 39 15.63 17.49 -21.13
C ALA A 39 16.82 17.86 -20.23
N LEU A 40 17.06 17.09 -19.15
CA LEU A 40 18.26 17.23 -18.32
C LEU A 40 19.53 17.04 -19.13
N ALA A 41 19.58 16.01 -19.99
CA ALA A 41 20.75 15.71 -20.81
C ALA A 41 21.05 16.76 -21.87
N GLU A 42 20.03 17.35 -22.49
CA GLU A 42 20.21 18.42 -23.46
C GLU A 42 20.76 19.72 -22.85
N ARG A 43 20.54 19.94 -21.55
CA ARG A 43 21.03 21.14 -20.83
C ARG A 43 22.22 20.86 -19.90
N ASP A 44 22.72 19.63 -19.89
CA ASP A 44 23.80 19.15 -19.03
C ASP A 44 23.57 19.48 -17.53
N VAL A 45 22.32 19.37 -17.09
CA VAL A 45 21.93 19.63 -15.68
C VAL A 45 22.18 18.37 -14.86
N PHE A 46 23.43 18.20 -14.46
CA PHE A 46 23.94 17.02 -13.77
C PHE A 46 25.04 17.39 -12.75
N PRO A 47 25.35 16.51 -11.79
CA PRO A 47 24.76 15.17 -11.60
C PRO A 47 23.41 15.18 -10.87
N ILE A 48 22.64 14.10 -11.03
CA ILE A 48 21.41 13.81 -10.27
C ILE A 48 21.46 12.42 -9.63
N ALA A 49 20.55 12.14 -8.70
CA ALA A 49 20.28 10.79 -8.20
C ALA A 49 19.00 10.24 -8.83
N LEU A 50 18.98 8.95 -9.17
CA LEU A 50 17.82 8.30 -9.77
C LEU A 50 17.59 6.94 -9.13
N HIS A 51 16.37 6.72 -8.65
CA HIS A 51 15.86 5.42 -8.28
C HIS A 51 14.86 4.92 -9.32
N VAL A 52 15.03 3.67 -9.80
CA VAL A 52 14.09 2.98 -10.69
C VAL A 52 13.70 1.66 -10.03
N SER A 53 12.42 1.50 -9.67
CA SER A 53 11.95 0.28 -8.99
C SER A 53 12.15 -1.00 -9.81
N GLY A 54 12.31 -2.14 -9.14
CA GLY A 54 12.52 -3.45 -9.78
C GLY A 54 11.41 -3.86 -10.75
N PRO A 55 10.12 -3.72 -10.42
CA PRO A 55 9.04 -4.02 -11.37
C PRO A 55 9.12 -3.17 -12.65
N LEU A 56 9.50 -1.89 -12.53
CA LEU A 56 9.71 -1.02 -13.67
C LEU A 56 10.96 -1.42 -14.48
N LEU A 57 12.06 -1.79 -13.82
CA LEU A 57 13.26 -2.31 -14.48
C LEU A 57 12.94 -3.58 -15.30
N GLU A 58 12.26 -4.55 -14.69
CA GLU A 58 11.88 -5.80 -15.37
C GLU A 58 10.94 -5.54 -16.55
N TRP A 59 9.97 -4.63 -16.40
CA TRP A 59 9.07 -4.26 -17.49
C TRP A 59 9.82 -3.59 -18.65
N LEU A 60 10.71 -2.64 -18.36
CA LEU A 60 11.54 -1.95 -19.35
C LEU A 60 12.47 -2.91 -20.09
N GLU A 61 13.07 -3.87 -19.40
CA GLU A 61 13.92 -4.89 -20.04
C GLU A 61 13.14 -5.75 -21.04
N ALA A 62 11.88 -6.04 -20.74
CA ALA A 62 11.01 -6.87 -21.57
C ALA A 62 10.34 -6.11 -22.73
N HIS A 63 10.11 -4.79 -22.59
CA HIS A 63 9.28 -4.02 -23.52
C HIS A 63 10.02 -2.85 -24.20
N ASP A 64 10.64 -1.96 -23.43
CA ASP A 64 11.28 -0.75 -23.95
C ASP A 64 12.59 -0.41 -23.22
N ARG A 65 13.70 -0.69 -23.90
CA ARG A 65 15.04 -0.45 -23.36
C ARG A 65 15.56 0.98 -23.54
N ARG A 66 14.86 1.86 -24.28
CA ARG A 66 15.35 3.21 -24.59
C ARG A 66 15.67 4.02 -23.34
N TYR A 67 14.81 3.91 -22.32
CA TYR A 67 15.03 4.57 -21.03
C TYR A 67 16.23 3.96 -20.30
N LEU A 68 16.34 2.63 -20.24
CA LEU A 68 17.48 1.94 -19.61
C LEU A 68 18.81 2.29 -20.30
N ASP A 69 18.85 2.34 -21.63
CA ASP A 69 20.05 2.69 -22.38
C ASP A 69 20.50 4.13 -22.10
N LEU A 70 19.55 5.08 -21.96
CA LEU A 70 19.85 6.45 -21.58
C LEU A 70 20.38 6.52 -20.14
N VAL A 71 19.72 5.86 -19.20
CA VAL A 71 20.16 5.76 -17.80
C VAL A 71 21.56 5.17 -17.71
N GLY A 72 21.83 4.07 -18.41
CA GLY A 72 23.12 3.40 -18.41
C GLY A 72 24.25 4.28 -18.93
N ARG A 73 24.03 5.02 -20.02
CA ARG A 73 25.01 6.00 -20.52
C ARG A 73 25.29 7.11 -19.50
N LEU A 74 24.24 7.70 -18.93
CA LEU A 74 24.39 8.78 -17.95
C LEU A 74 25.06 8.29 -16.65
N ALA A 75 24.79 7.06 -16.23
CA ALA A 75 25.44 6.45 -15.08
C ALA A 75 26.93 6.18 -15.35
N ALA A 76 27.26 5.63 -16.52
CA ALA A 76 28.65 5.39 -16.93
C ALA A 76 29.48 6.69 -17.01
N ASP A 77 28.85 7.80 -17.41
CA ASP A 77 29.46 9.13 -17.46
C ASP A 77 29.53 9.82 -16.08
N GLY A 78 29.04 9.18 -15.00
CA GLY A 78 28.99 9.75 -13.66
C GLY A 78 27.97 10.90 -13.49
N LYS A 79 27.06 11.06 -14.45
CA LYS A 79 26.00 12.08 -14.44
C LYS A 79 24.78 11.66 -13.61
N VAL A 80 24.56 10.36 -13.45
CA VAL A 80 23.48 9.80 -12.63
C VAL A 80 24.07 8.86 -11.58
N GLU A 81 23.82 9.13 -10.30
CA GLU A 81 24.01 8.14 -9.23
C GLU A 81 22.73 7.31 -9.08
N LEU A 82 22.81 6.01 -9.37
CA LEU A 82 21.68 5.11 -9.17
C LEU A 82 21.54 4.76 -7.70
N LEU A 83 20.29 4.81 -7.22
CA LEU A 83 19.93 4.53 -5.85
C LEU A 83 19.46 3.09 -5.67
N LEU A 84 19.76 2.53 -4.50
CA LEU A 84 19.16 1.30 -4.01
C LEU A 84 17.73 1.57 -3.47
N SER A 85 16.97 0.49 -3.32
CA SER A 85 15.72 0.35 -2.56
C SER A 85 15.54 -1.14 -2.30
N GLY A 86 14.42 -1.56 -1.69
CA GLY A 86 13.99 -2.95 -1.86
C GLY A 86 13.53 -3.16 -3.32
N PHE A 87 13.95 -4.25 -3.96
CA PHE A 87 13.72 -4.47 -5.38
C PHE A 87 12.25 -4.30 -5.80
N ASP A 88 11.32 -4.95 -5.10
CA ASP A 88 9.89 -4.87 -5.41
C ASP A 88 9.16 -3.70 -4.72
N GLU A 89 9.87 -2.65 -4.30
CA GLU A 89 9.32 -1.52 -3.53
C GLU A 89 8.52 -1.94 -2.28
N PRO A 90 9.11 -2.75 -1.38
CA PRO A 90 8.49 -3.04 -0.10
C PRO A 90 8.70 -1.91 0.91
N ILE A 91 7.74 -1.77 1.83
CA ILE A 91 8.00 -1.07 3.09
C ILE A 91 8.97 -1.93 3.90
N LEU A 92 10.26 -1.59 3.90
CA LEU A 92 11.29 -2.40 4.58
C LEU A 92 10.94 -2.65 6.05
N ALA A 93 10.44 -1.64 6.76
CA ALA A 93 9.96 -1.80 8.13
C ALA A 93 8.93 -2.94 8.24
N ALA A 94 8.02 -3.09 7.29
CA ALA A 94 6.98 -4.12 7.31
C ALA A 94 7.48 -5.55 7.05
N LEU A 95 8.74 -5.75 6.64
CA LEU A 95 9.28 -7.06 6.29
C LEU A 95 10.01 -7.75 7.45
N PRO A 96 10.12 -9.10 7.42
CA PRO A 96 11.14 -9.83 8.18
C PRO A 96 12.56 -9.34 7.84
N ARG A 97 13.46 -9.25 8.82
CA ARG A 97 14.81 -8.66 8.64
C ARG A 97 15.59 -9.25 7.47
N ARG A 98 15.58 -10.58 7.32
CA ARG A 98 16.26 -11.28 6.21
C ARG A 98 15.75 -10.87 4.84
N ASP A 99 14.45 -10.59 4.73
CA ASP A 99 13.84 -10.18 3.47
C ASP A 99 14.19 -8.74 3.11
N ARG A 100 14.39 -7.86 4.11
CA ARG A 100 14.89 -6.49 3.88
C ARG A 100 16.24 -6.51 3.15
N VAL A 101 17.18 -7.29 3.70
CA VAL A 101 18.53 -7.43 3.14
C VAL A 101 18.49 -8.09 1.75
N GLU A 102 17.67 -9.12 1.58
CA GLU A 102 17.51 -9.83 0.31
C GLU A 102 16.93 -8.91 -0.79
N GLN A 103 15.88 -8.15 -0.49
CA GLN A 103 15.27 -7.18 -1.40
C GLN A 103 16.28 -6.11 -1.87
N ILE A 104 17.10 -5.58 -0.96
CA ILE A 104 18.16 -4.61 -1.32
C ILE A 104 19.25 -5.29 -2.13
N GLY A 105 19.59 -6.55 -1.81
CA GLY A 105 20.52 -7.37 -2.57
C GLY A 105 20.09 -7.55 -4.03
N TRP A 106 18.83 -7.90 -4.26
CA TRP A 106 18.26 -8.03 -5.61
C TRP A 106 18.35 -6.73 -6.40
N MET A 107 18.06 -5.57 -5.77
CA MET A 107 18.24 -4.27 -6.42
C MET A 107 19.69 -4.04 -6.80
N ARG A 108 20.64 -4.27 -5.89
CA ARG A 108 22.06 -4.14 -6.19
C ARG A 108 22.49 -5.02 -7.36
N ASP A 109 22.09 -6.28 -7.34
CA ASP A 109 22.45 -7.24 -8.39
C ASP A 109 21.86 -6.83 -9.74
N ALA A 110 20.63 -6.30 -9.76
CA ALA A 110 20.02 -5.76 -10.96
C ALA A 110 20.79 -4.55 -11.50
N LEU A 111 21.13 -3.58 -10.66
CA LEU A 111 21.89 -2.39 -11.07
C LEU A 111 23.30 -2.75 -11.58
N ARG A 112 23.99 -3.68 -10.90
CA ARG A 112 25.28 -4.20 -11.35
C ARG A 112 25.16 -4.90 -12.70
N ARG A 113 24.18 -5.76 -12.88
CA ARG A 113 23.96 -6.51 -14.13
C ARG A 113 23.60 -5.59 -15.30
N LEU A 114 22.75 -4.59 -15.06
CA LEU A 114 22.22 -3.72 -16.11
C LEU A 114 23.18 -2.60 -16.49
N PHE A 115 23.85 -2.02 -15.51
CA PHE A 115 24.59 -0.76 -15.69
C PHE A 115 26.05 -0.84 -15.26
N GLY A 116 26.48 -1.94 -14.62
CA GLY A 116 27.85 -2.09 -14.13
C GLY A 116 28.21 -1.17 -12.97
N VAL A 117 27.21 -0.66 -12.22
CA VAL A 117 27.41 0.30 -11.13
C VAL A 117 27.25 -0.32 -9.75
N GLU A 118 27.99 0.20 -8.78
CA GLU A 118 27.86 -0.12 -7.35
C GLU A 118 27.12 1.00 -6.62
N ALA A 119 25.82 0.83 -6.43
CA ALA A 119 24.99 1.76 -5.68
C ALA A 119 25.17 1.57 -4.16
N SER A 120 25.20 2.67 -3.40
CA SER A 120 25.36 2.66 -1.94
C SER A 120 24.41 3.60 -1.20
N SER A 121 23.72 4.48 -1.91
CA SER A 121 22.70 5.38 -1.37
C SER A 121 21.31 4.79 -1.63
N LEU A 122 20.39 4.87 -0.67
CA LEU A 122 19.08 4.18 -0.73
C LEU A 122 17.91 5.17 -0.65
N TRP A 123 16.95 5.01 -1.56
CA TRP A 123 15.60 5.53 -1.41
C TRP A 123 14.83 4.63 -0.44
N LEU A 124 14.37 5.18 0.68
CA LEU A 124 13.53 4.45 1.62
C LEU A 124 12.07 4.55 1.16
N THR A 125 11.51 3.44 0.66
CA THR A 125 10.11 3.36 0.20
C THR A 125 9.14 3.95 1.22
N GLU A 126 8.33 4.91 0.77
CA GLU A 126 7.39 5.70 1.58
C GLU A 126 7.99 6.40 2.81
N ARG A 127 9.32 6.47 2.87
CA ARG A 127 10.11 7.02 3.97
C ARG A 127 9.66 6.48 5.33
N VAL A 128 9.22 5.22 5.40
CA VAL A 128 8.76 4.58 6.65
C VAL A 128 9.98 4.08 7.43
N TRP A 129 10.30 4.76 8.52
CA TRP A 129 11.48 4.49 9.33
C TRP A 129 11.16 3.76 10.63
N GLU A 130 12.01 2.78 10.97
CA GLU A 130 12.12 2.20 12.32
C GLU A 130 13.61 2.17 12.72
N PRO A 131 13.97 2.39 14.00
CA PRO A 131 15.37 2.48 14.43
C PRO A 131 16.24 1.29 14.01
N GLU A 132 15.69 0.07 14.05
CA GLU A 132 16.42 -1.15 13.71
C GLU A 132 16.85 -1.22 12.24
N LEU A 133 16.20 -0.46 11.34
CA LEU A 133 16.57 -0.41 9.93
C LEU A 133 18.01 0.07 9.74
N ALA A 134 18.57 0.87 10.65
CA ALA A 134 19.97 1.30 10.54
C ALA A 134 20.93 0.10 10.46
N ALA A 135 20.69 -0.95 11.26
CA ALA A 135 21.50 -2.16 11.26
C ALA A 135 21.29 -3.00 9.99
N ASP A 136 20.04 -3.20 9.60
CA ASP A 136 19.68 -4.02 8.44
C ASP A 136 20.18 -3.37 7.12
N LEU A 137 20.08 -2.05 7.01
CA LEU A 137 20.59 -1.27 5.88
C LEU A 137 22.13 -1.35 5.80
N ALA A 138 22.81 -1.22 6.94
CA ALA A 138 24.26 -1.39 6.99
C ALA A 138 24.70 -2.81 6.60
N ASP A 139 24.01 -3.85 7.09
CA ASP A 139 24.25 -5.25 6.69
C ASP A 139 24.01 -5.48 5.20
N ALA A 140 23.02 -4.78 4.65
CA ALA A 140 22.77 -4.79 3.23
C ALA A 140 23.82 -3.99 2.44
N GLY A 141 24.79 -3.29 3.05
CA GLY A 141 25.83 -2.51 2.35
C GLY A 141 25.40 -1.10 1.95
N VAL A 142 24.38 -0.54 2.59
CA VAL A 142 23.91 0.84 2.36
C VAL A 142 24.76 1.81 3.18
N ALA A 143 25.29 2.85 2.53
CA ALA A 143 26.09 3.89 3.16
C ALA A 143 25.22 5.07 3.63
N ALA A 144 24.17 5.40 2.88
CA ALA A 144 23.25 6.48 3.21
C ALA A 144 21.81 6.18 2.77
N ALA A 145 20.81 6.72 3.46
CA ALA A 145 19.41 6.64 3.06
C ALA A 145 18.73 8.02 3.09
N PHE A 146 17.71 8.19 2.25
CA PHE A 146 16.84 9.38 2.26
C PHE A 146 15.63 9.17 3.18
N VAL A 147 15.38 10.13 4.06
CA VAL A 147 14.16 10.25 4.88
C VAL A 147 13.67 11.70 4.85
N ASP A 148 12.42 11.98 5.19
CA ASP A 148 11.90 13.36 5.23
C ASP A 148 12.42 14.16 6.44
N ASP A 149 12.55 15.48 6.28
CA ASP A 149 12.84 16.43 7.36
C ASP A 149 11.99 16.24 8.61
N ARG A 150 10.72 15.86 8.46
CA ARG A 150 9.82 15.48 9.54
C ARG A 150 10.46 14.52 10.53
N HIS A 151 11.24 13.54 10.09
CA HIS A 151 11.88 12.57 10.97
C HIS A 151 12.83 13.21 11.99
N PHE A 152 13.48 14.31 11.60
CA PHE A 152 14.40 15.05 12.44
C PHE A 152 13.66 16.10 13.28
N LEU A 153 12.69 16.80 12.67
CA LEU A 153 11.91 17.83 13.35
C LEU A 153 11.14 17.28 14.56
N ILE A 154 10.58 16.07 14.46
CA ILE A 154 9.92 15.40 15.59
C ILE A 154 10.87 15.03 16.73
N CYS A 155 12.18 15.05 16.50
CA CYS A 155 13.22 14.85 17.52
C CYS A 155 13.64 16.17 18.20
N GLY A 156 13.09 17.32 17.75
CA GLY A 156 13.41 18.64 18.26
C GLY A 156 14.60 19.32 17.56
N LEU A 157 15.05 18.82 16.41
CA LEU A 157 15.99 19.57 15.56
C LEU A 157 15.24 20.69 14.84
N GLU A 158 15.94 21.78 14.56
CA GLU A 158 15.43 22.92 13.79
C GLU A 158 15.73 22.76 12.29
N ARG A 159 14.92 23.38 11.43
CA ARG A 159 15.02 23.23 9.95
C ARG A 159 16.42 23.59 9.43
N GLU A 160 17.04 24.63 9.98
CA GLU A 160 18.40 25.07 9.62
C GLU A 160 19.46 23.99 9.90
N GLU A 161 19.25 23.13 10.88
CA GLU A 161 20.17 22.05 11.24
C GLU A 161 20.13 20.90 10.24
N LEU A 162 19.11 20.80 9.40
CA LEU A 162 18.86 19.65 8.50
C LEU A 162 19.61 19.75 7.17
N HIS A 163 20.27 20.88 6.90
CA HIS A 163 21.06 21.13 5.69
C HIS A 163 22.46 20.49 5.76
N ARG A 164 22.54 19.24 6.24
CA ARG A 164 23.72 18.39 6.37
C ARG A 164 23.31 16.93 6.58
N PRO A 165 24.13 15.94 6.22
CA PRO A 165 23.83 14.54 6.52
C PRO A 165 24.06 14.23 8.01
N TYR A 166 23.23 13.38 8.59
CA TYR A 166 23.40 12.89 9.96
C TYR A 166 23.81 11.43 9.98
N ARG A 167 24.47 10.99 11.04
CA ARG A 167 24.68 9.57 11.33
C ARG A 167 23.56 9.06 12.23
N THR A 168 23.16 7.82 12.00
CA THR A 168 22.37 7.04 12.94
C THR A 168 22.98 5.66 13.10
N GLU A 169 22.67 4.95 14.17
CA GLU A 169 23.15 3.59 14.40
C GLU A 169 22.10 2.72 15.07
N SER A 170 22.22 1.42 14.86
CA SER A 170 21.55 0.38 15.63
C SER A 170 22.48 -0.82 15.68
N ASP A 171 22.56 -1.49 16.83
CA ASP A 171 23.42 -2.67 17.03
C ASP A 171 24.90 -2.41 16.67
N GLY A 172 25.39 -1.19 16.93
CA GLY A 172 26.77 -0.78 16.61
C GLY A 172 27.07 -0.60 15.13
N LYS A 173 26.05 -0.71 14.26
CA LYS A 173 26.16 -0.51 12.81
C LYS A 173 25.55 0.82 12.44
N SER A 174 26.26 1.60 11.61
CA SER A 174 25.88 2.98 11.31
C SER A 174 25.73 3.24 9.82
N ILE A 175 24.73 4.04 9.47
CA ILE A 175 24.52 4.62 8.15
C ILE A 175 24.40 6.15 8.26
N ALA A 176 24.53 6.85 7.13
CA ALA A 176 24.14 8.25 7.04
C ALA A 176 22.66 8.42 6.63
N LEU A 177 22.09 9.55 6.99
CA LEU A 177 20.73 9.94 6.64
C LEU A 177 20.73 11.33 6.01
N PHE A 178 20.09 11.44 4.86
CA PHE A 178 19.77 12.71 4.22
C PHE A 178 18.33 13.10 4.54
N SER A 179 18.14 14.34 4.95
CA SER A 179 16.84 14.95 5.19
C SER A 179 16.31 15.55 3.88
N ILE A 180 15.27 14.96 3.29
CA ILE A 180 14.55 15.56 2.17
C ILE A 180 13.88 16.84 2.67
N ASP A 181 14.12 17.94 1.97
CA ASP A 181 13.56 19.25 2.30
C ASP A 181 12.10 19.32 1.81
N GLU A 182 11.14 19.30 2.75
CA GLU A 182 9.70 19.37 2.46
C GLU A 182 9.38 20.58 1.59
N ARG A 183 10.02 21.73 1.85
CA ARG A 183 9.76 22.95 1.09
C ARG A 183 10.15 22.79 -0.36
N LEU A 184 11.25 22.10 -0.68
CA LEU A 184 11.61 21.80 -2.07
C LEU A 184 10.58 20.91 -2.75
N ARG A 185 10.00 19.91 -2.06
CA ARG A 185 8.94 19.06 -2.64
C ARG A 185 7.66 19.82 -2.97
N TYR A 186 7.34 20.86 -2.19
CA TYR A 186 6.18 21.72 -2.45
C TYR A 186 6.45 22.79 -3.51
N LEU A 187 7.71 23.20 -3.66
CA LEU A 187 8.12 24.14 -4.71
C LEU A 187 8.28 23.43 -6.06
N VAL A 188 8.88 22.24 -6.10
CA VAL A 188 9.24 21.51 -7.32
C VAL A 188 8.25 20.36 -7.55
N PRO A 189 7.54 20.29 -8.70
CA PRO A 189 7.52 21.22 -9.83
C PRO A 189 6.39 22.26 -9.77
N PHE A 190 5.70 22.43 -8.65
CA PHE A 190 4.39 23.11 -8.61
C PHE A 190 4.44 24.65 -8.61
N LYS A 191 5.51 25.26 -8.12
CA LYS A 191 5.70 26.73 -8.01
C LYS A 191 6.67 27.25 -9.06
N SER A 192 6.79 28.56 -9.19
CA SER A 192 7.63 29.14 -10.25
C SER A 192 9.12 28.84 -10.03
N PRO A 193 9.94 28.67 -11.10
CA PRO A 193 11.39 28.50 -10.96
C PRO A 193 12.07 29.64 -10.19
N GLY A 194 11.51 30.86 -10.24
CA GLY A 194 12.00 32.00 -9.48
C GLY A 194 11.87 31.83 -7.96
N GLU A 195 10.80 31.22 -7.47
CA GLU A 195 10.62 30.92 -6.05
C GLU A 195 11.62 29.86 -5.56
N ILE A 196 11.92 28.87 -6.41
CA ILE A 196 12.94 27.85 -6.13
C ILE A 196 14.33 28.50 -6.06
N ALA A 197 14.67 29.35 -7.03
CA ALA A 197 15.93 30.08 -7.04
C ALA A 197 16.08 30.99 -5.80
N ALA A 198 15.02 31.70 -5.41
CA ALA A 198 15.01 32.53 -4.21
C ALA A 198 15.25 31.68 -2.96
N TYR A 199 14.64 30.50 -2.87
CA TYR A 199 14.86 29.60 -1.74
C TYR A 199 16.30 29.07 -1.68
N LEU A 200 16.86 28.57 -2.79
CA LEU A 200 18.25 28.09 -2.83
C LEU A 200 19.26 29.21 -2.49
N ARG A 201 19.04 30.43 -3.00
CA ARG A 201 19.82 31.61 -2.63
C ARG A 201 19.72 31.95 -1.14
N SER A 202 18.55 31.75 -0.54
CA SER A 202 18.37 31.95 0.91
C SER A 202 19.18 30.97 1.75
N LEU A 203 19.39 29.74 1.26
CA LEU A 203 20.26 28.75 1.90
C LEU A 203 21.72 29.19 1.80
N ALA A 204 22.14 29.63 0.60
CA ALA A 204 23.48 30.15 0.35
C ALA A 204 23.81 31.36 1.24
N ALA A 205 22.88 32.30 1.36
CA ALA A 205 23.01 33.51 2.17
C ALA A 205 23.13 33.18 3.68
N ARG A 206 22.47 32.12 4.13
CA ARG A 206 22.57 31.61 5.52
C ARG A 206 23.75 30.66 5.74
N ALA A 207 24.59 30.46 4.73
CA ALA A 207 25.73 29.53 4.75
C ALA A 207 25.35 28.07 5.09
N LEU A 208 24.15 27.65 4.69
CA LEU A 208 23.66 26.28 4.83
C LEU A 208 24.23 25.44 3.66
N PRO A 209 25.02 24.39 3.92
CA PRO A 209 25.90 23.83 2.90
C PRO A 209 25.22 22.85 1.93
N LEU A 210 24.03 22.33 2.26
CA LEU A 210 23.36 21.27 1.51
C LEU A 210 21.86 21.51 1.38
N ALA A 211 21.33 21.36 0.17
CA ALA A 211 19.92 21.22 -0.12
C ALA A 211 19.66 19.81 -0.68
N VAL A 212 18.57 19.17 -0.27
CA VAL A 212 18.21 17.82 -0.73
C VAL A 212 16.76 17.82 -1.19
N LEU A 213 16.56 17.53 -2.48
CA LEU A 213 15.28 17.18 -3.05
C LEU A 213 15.37 15.73 -3.50
N ALA A 214 14.50 14.85 -3.01
CA ALA A 214 14.27 13.53 -3.57
C ALA A 214 12.77 13.27 -3.56
N ASP A 215 12.18 13.03 -4.72
CA ASP A 215 10.72 12.97 -4.85
C ASP A 215 10.28 12.16 -6.07
N ASP A 216 8.98 11.88 -6.14
CA ASP A 216 8.36 11.07 -7.20
C ASP A 216 8.54 11.73 -8.57
N GLY A 217 9.05 10.97 -9.55
CA GLY A 217 9.23 11.41 -10.92
C GLY A 217 7.89 11.61 -11.65
N GLU A 218 6.86 10.90 -11.22
CA GLU A 218 5.49 11.00 -11.72
C GLU A 218 4.90 12.41 -11.51
N LYS A 219 5.44 13.20 -10.57
CA LYS A 219 5.09 14.64 -10.41
C LYS A 219 5.43 15.49 -11.63
N PHE A 220 6.40 15.05 -12.44
CA PHE A 220 6.87 15.78 -13.61
C PHE A 220 6.08 15.46 -14.88
N GLY A 221 4.83 15.00 -14.78
CA GLY A 221 3.94 14.82 -15.93
C GLY A 221 2.86 13.76 -15.77
N GLY A 222 3.03 12.80 -14.86
CA GLY A 222 2.07 11.72 -14.63
C GLY A 222 0.84 12.19 -13.86
N TRP A 223 1.02 13.13 -12.94
CA TRP A 223 -0.07 13.62 -12.10
C TRP A 223 -1.02 14.57 -12.86
N PRO A 224 -2.30 14.65 -12.46
CA PRO A 224 -3.29 15.52 -13.10
C PRO A 224 -2.81 16.95 -13.31
N GLY A 225 -2.89 17.44 -14.54
CA GLY A 225 -2.49 18.80 -14.93
C GLY A 225 -0.97 19.03 -15.00
N THR A 226 -0.14 18.15 -14.44
CA THR A 226 1.32 18.36 -14.39
C THR A 226 1.96 18.26 -15.78
N LYS A 227 1.48 17.40 -16.68
CA LYS A 227 2.01 17.34 -18.06
C LYS A 227 1.94 18.69 -18.78
N ALA A 228 0.75 19.32 -18.73
CA ALA A 228 0.52 20.63 -19.33
C ALA A 228 1.38 21.71 -18.67
N TRP A 229 1.53 21.67 -17.35
CA TRP A 229 2.36 22.61 -16.61
C TRP A 229 3.87 22.46 -16.91
N VAL A 230 4.38 21.25 -16.76
CA VAL A 230 5.80 20.90 -16.82
C VAL A 230 6.33 21.04 -18.24
N TYR A 231 5.61 20.51 -19.23
CA TYR A 231 6.09 20.46 -20.62
C TYR A 231 5.46 21.55 -21.51
N GLU A 232 4.13 21.63 -21.58
CA GLU A 232 3.45 22.50 -22.57
C GLU A 232 3.60 23.99 -22.23
N ARG A 233 3.46 24.35 -20.94
CA ARG A 233 3.71 25.71 -20.43
C ARG A 233 5.20 25.98 -20.18
N GLY A 234 6.05 24.99 -20.44
CA GLY A 234 7.51 25.13 -20.44
C GLY A 234 8.12 25.36 -19.06
N TRP A 235 7.48 24.90 -17.98
CA TRP A 235 8.05 25.01 -16.62
C TRP A 235 9.38 24.25 -16.52
N LEU A 236 9.49 23.03 -17.08
CA LEU A 236 10.73 22.24 -17.01
C LEU A 236 11.89 22.96 -17.68
N ARG A 237 11.66 23.52 -18.87
CA ARG A 237 12.67 24.32 -19.58
C ARG A 237 13.15 25.49 -18.71
N GLN A 238 12.22 26.26 -18.15
CA GLN A 238 12.55 27.40 -17.29
C GLN A 238 13.27 26.98 -15.99
N PHE A 239 12.90 25.83 -15.42
CA PHE A 239 13.56 25.26 -14.25
C PHE A 239 15.00 24.84 -14.56
N LEU A 240 15.24 24.16 -15.68
CA LEU A 240 16.58 23.76 -16.11
C LEU A 240 17.44 24.98 -16.44
N ASP A 241 16.90 25.97 -17.17
CA ASP A 241 17.60 27.22 -17.47
C ASP A 241 17.98 27.97 -16.19
N MET A 242 17.08 27.98 -15.19
CA MET A 242 17.34 28.54 -13.86
C MET A 242 18.47 27.81 -13.13
N LEU A 243 18.51 26.47 -13.14
CA LEU A 243 19.60 25.71 -12.53
C LEU A 243 20.95 26.00 -13.21
N VAL A 244 20.97 26.05 -14.55
CA VAL A 244 22.17 26.43 -15.32
C VAL A 244 22.66 27.83 -14.93
N GLU A 245 21.75 28.79 -14.78
CA GLU A 245 22.09 30.15 -14.32
C GLU A 245 22.73 30.11 -12.92
N LEU A 246 22.11 29.45 -11.95
CA LEU A 246 22.62 29.35 -10.58
C LEU A 246 23.99 28.66 -10.52
N MET A 247 24.19 27.63 -11.35
CA MET A 247 25.47 26.92 -11.46
C MET A 247 26.56 27.80 -12.09
N SER A 248 26.23 28.57 -13.14
CA SER A 248 27.19 29.47 -13.81
C SER A 248 27.69 30.61 -12.90
N ARG A 249 26.89 30.96 -11.89
CA ARG A 249 27.21 31.98 -10.89
C ARG A 249 27.82 31.42 -9.61
N ASP A 250 28.08 30.11 -9.56
CA ASP A 250 28.59 29.40 -8.38
C ASP A 250 27.70 29.59 -7.12
N GLU A 251 26.40 29.83 -7.33
CA GLU A 251 25.41 29.93 -6.25
C GLU A 251 24.95 28.54 -5.81
N VAL A 252 24.83 27.61 -6.77
CA VAL A 252 24.43 26.22 -6.55
C VAL A 252 25.37 25.28 -7.29
N ARG A 253 25.74 24.17 -6.65
CA ARG A 253 26.50 23.09 -7.26
C ARG A 253 25.73 21.79 -7.13
N LEU A 254 25.31 21.21 -8.25
CA LEU A 254 24.74 19.86 -8.26
C LEU A 254 25.79 18.84 -7.83
N VAL A 255 25.41 17.93 -6.95
CA VAL A 255 26.26 16.86 -6.44
C VAL A 255 25.46 15.58 -6.29
N THR A 256 26.15 14.44 -6.46
CA THR A 256 25.54 13.16 -6.14
C THR A 256 25.46 12.96 -4.62
N PRO A 257 24.60 12.06 -4.13
CA PRO A 257 24.51 11.74 -2.69
C PRO A 257 25.85 11.26 -2.11
N ALA A 258 26.58 10.38 -2.80
CA ALA A 258 27.89 9.92 -2.33
C ALA A 258 28.90 11.08 -2.22
N LYS A 259 28.88 12.01 -3.17
CA LYS A 259 29.75 13.20 -3.15
C LYS A 259 29.34 14.19 -2.05
N ALA A 260 28.04 14.39 -1.84
CA ALA A 260 27.53 15.19 -0.73
C ALA A 260 27.97 14.62 0.62
N LEU A 261 27.90 13.29 0.79
CA LEU A 261 28.33 12.62 2.02
C LEU A 261 29.84 12.78 2.28
N ALA A 262 30.65 12.81 1.22
CA ALA A 262 32.11 12.98 1.34
C ALA A 262 32.55 14.44 1.57
N GLU A 263 31.82 15.41 1.01
CA GLU A 263 32.21 16.83 1.03
C GLU A 263 31.51 17.67 2.12
N VAL A 264 30.35 17.25 2.63
CA VAL A 264 29.58 17.98 3.64
C VAL A 264 29.83 17.39 5.02
N GLU A 265 30.21 18.25 5.97
CA GLU A 265 30.40 17.85 7.36
C GLU A 265 29.10 17.29 7.94
N SER A 266 29.22 16.18 8.68
CA SER A 266 28.06 15.56 9.32
C SER A 266 27.47 16.45 10.41
N GLY A 267 26.15 16.41 10.59
CA GLY A 267 25.47 16.98 11.76
C GLY A 267 25.69 16.23 13.06
N GLY A 268 26.42 15.13 13.04
CA GLY A 268 26.64 14.28 14.20
C GLY A 268 25.66 13.11 14.24
N LEU A 269 25.42 12.60 15.44
CA LEU A 269 24.57 11.43 15.70
C LEU A 269 23.13 11.87 15.98
N VAL A 270 22.15 11.19 15.37
CA VAL A 270 20.73 11.32 15.68
C VAL A 270 20.07 9.95 15.77
N TYR A 271 19.07 9.83 16.64
CA TYR A 271 18.19 8.67 16.72
C TYR A 271 16.78 9.10 16.34
N LEU A 272 16.32 8.64 15.19
CA LEU A 272 14.97 8.93 14.71
C LEU A 272 13.98 7.93 15.31
N PRO A 273 12.81 8.37 15.82
CA PRO A 273 11.76 7.46 16.27
C PRO A 273 11.06 6.83 15.06
N THR A 274 10.11 5.93 15.30
CA THR A 274 9.22 5.46 14.22
C THR A 274 8.45 6.63 13.61
N ALA A 275 8.58 6.83 12.31
CA ALA A 275 7.98 7.95 11.60
C ALA A 275 7.88 7.68 10.09
N ALA A 276 7.16 8.57 9.43
CA ALA A 276 7.13 8.72 7.99
C ALA A 276 6.93 10.22 7.68
N TYR A 277 6.68 10.58 6.42
CA TYR A 277 6.24 11.93 6.07
C TYR A 277 4.88 12.27 6.69
N ARG A 278 4.58 13.56 6.78
CA ARG A 278 3.46 14.08 7.59
C ARG A 278 2.11 13.50 7.21
N GLU A 279 1.86 13.44 5.91
CA GLU A 279 0.60 13.00 5.33
C GLU A 279 0.35 11.51 5.63
N MET A 280 1.40 10.69 5.56
CA MET A 280 1.36 9.27 5.93
C MET A 280 0.88 9.07 7.37
N GLU A 281 1.34 9.91 8.30
CA GLU A 281 0.94 9.79 9.70
C GLU A 281 -0.57 10.03 9.90
N ALA A 282 -1.17 10.89 9.09
CA ALA A 282 -2.61 11.15 9.12
C ALA A 282 -3.41 10.01 8.46
N TRP A 283 -2.97 9.51 7.31
CA TRP A 283 -3.68 8.44 6.58
C TRP A 283 -3.68 7.10 7.32
N SER A 284 -2.60 6.83 8.06
CA SER A 284 -2.42 5.62 8.89
C SER A 284 -3.37 5.56 10.09
N LEU A 285 -4.05 6.66 10.44
CA LEU A 285 -5.01 6.70 11.53
C LEU A 285 -6.37 6.10 11.12
N PRO A 286 -7.09 5.49 12.07
CA PRO A 286 -8.51 5.22 11.90
C PRO A 286 -9.29 6.52 11.59
N PRO A 287 -10.37 6.47 10.78
CA PRO A 287 -11.07 7.66 10.27
C PRO A 287 -11.44 8.69 11.35
N ALA A 288 -12.00 8.23 12.48
CA ALA A 288 -12.39 9.10 13.58
C ALA A 288 -11.19 9.80 14.25
N ALA A 289 -10.04 9.12 14.33
CA ALA A 289 -8.82 9.69 14.90
C ALA A 289 -8.18 10.69 13.93
N ALA A 290 -8.14 10.38 12.63
CA ALA A 290 -7.74 11.34 11.59
C ALA A 290 -8.62 12.60 11.63
N GLY A 291 -9.93 12.44 11.83
CA GLY A 291 -10.91 13.50 12.14
C GLY A 291 -10.47 14.45 13.26
N ARG A 292 -10.01 13.89 14.38
CA ARG A 292 -9.52 14.67 15.52
C ARG A 292 -8.18 15.35 15.23
N LEU A 293 -7.26 14.68 14.54
CA LEU A 293 -5.97 15.27 14.18
C LEU A 293 -6.16 16.53 13.31
N ARG A 294 -6.96 16.46 12.23
CA ARG A 294 -7.23 17.66 11.41
C ARG A 294 -7.91 18.78 12.20
N ARG A 295 -8.79 18.45 13.15
CA ARG A 295 -9.38 19.47 14.03
C ARG A 295 -8.29 20.17 14.85
N LEU A 296 -7.37 19.42 15.46
CA LEU A 296 -6.24 19.96 16.22
C LEU A 296 -5.34 20.83 15.35
N GLU A 297 -5.04 20.39 14.12
CA GLU A 297 -4.24 21.18 13.17
C GLU A 297 -4.90 22.53 12.84
N ARG A 298 -6.23 22.54 12.64
CA ARG A 298 -6.99 23.79 12.42
C ARG A 298 -7.00 24.69 13.65
N GLU A 299 -7.15 24.12 14.85
CA GLU A 299 -7.12 24.87 16.11
C GLU A 299 -5.74 25.47 16.39
N LEU A 300 -4.67 24.78 15.99
CA LEU A 300 -3.30 25.28 16.09
C LEU A 300 -3.05 26.47 15.13
N GLY A 301 -3.60 26.40 13.92
CA GLY A 301 -3.49 27.42 12.87
C GLY A 301 -2.21 27.31 12.04
N GLU A 302 -2.28 27.71 10.76
CA GLU A 302 -1.23 27.47 9.75
C GLU A 302 0.16 27.95 10.18
N HIS A 303 0.28 29.18 10.69
CA HIS A 303 1.57 29.73 11.12
C HIS A 303 2.26 28.89 12.20
N ARG A 304 1.52 28.40 13.20
CA ARG A 304 2.08 27.58 14.29
C ARG A 304 2.36 26.15 13.82
N LEU A 305 1.56 25.68 12.87
CA LEU A 305 1.68 24.37 12.24
C LEU A 305 2.90 24.25 11.31
N GLU A 306 3.32 25.35 10.67
CA GLU A 306 4.56 25.42 9.90
C GLU A 306 5.80 25.59 10.78
N GLY A 307 5.61 26.09 12.01
CA GLY A 307 6.64 26.27 13.03
C GLY A 307 6.97 25.01 13.83
N PRO A 308 7.81 25.13 14.88
CA PRO A 308 8.34 23.99 15.63
C PRO A 308 7.25 23.19 16.37
N GLU A 309 6.14 23.84 16.75
CA GLU A 309 5.02 23.15 17.40
C GLU A 309 4.31 22.16 16.48
N GLY A 310 4.27 22.43 15.18
CA GLY A 310 3.66 21.53 14.19
C GLY A 310 4.38 20.19 14.08
N ALA A 311 5.69 20.14 14.35
CA ALA A 311 6.45 18.90 14.44
C ALA A 311 6.00 18.04 15.63
N LEU A 312 5.48 18.65 16.70
CA LEU A 312 5.00 17.93 17.87
C LEU A 312 3.61 17.32 17.67
N LEU A 313 2.87 17.73 16.62
CA LEU A 313 1.63 17.06 16.22
C LEU A 313 1.95 15.78 15.46
N ARG A 314 1.62 14.64 16.08
CA ARG A 314 1.89 13.30 15.57
C ARG A 314 0.62 12.56 15.20
N GLY A 315 0.68 11.81 14.10
CA GLY A 315 -0.32 10.81 13.76
C GLY A 315 0.17 9.40 14.11
N ALA A 316 -0.19 8.42 13.28
CA ALA A 316 0.15 7.02 13.46
C ALA A 316 1.27 6.56 12.52
N HIS A 317 2.06 5.56 12.93
CA HIS A 317 3.01 4.91 12.04
C HIS A 317 2.30 4.05 10.97
N TRP A 318 2.91 3.89 9.78
CA TRP A 318 2.37 3.15 8.62
C TRP A 318 1.83 1.76 8.97
N ARG A 319 2.47 1.03 9.89
CA ARG A 319 2.00 -0.30 10.33
C ARG A 319 0.55 -0.32 10.80
N ASN A 320 0.02 0.80 11.27
CA ASN A 320 -1.38 0.89 11.68
C ASN A 320 -2.36 0.71 10.51
N PHE A 321 -1.93 0.77 9.25
CA PHE A 321 -2.75 0.30 8.13
C PHE A 321 -3.12 -1.17 8.25
N LEU A 322 -2.25 -2.01 8.81
CA LEU A 322 -2.57 -3.41 9.06
C LEU A 322 -3.64 -3.55 10.17
N ALA A 323 -3.70 -2.63 11.14
CA ALA A 323 -4.81 -2.60 12.09
C ALA A 323 -6.09 -1.97 11.49
N LYS A 324 -5.94 -0.92 10.67
CA LYS A 324 -7.03 -0.19 10.02
C LYS A 324 -7.76 -1.06 8.98
N TYR A 325 -7.01 -1.88 8.25
CA TYR A 325 -7.49 -2.73 7.18
C TYR A 325 -7.13 -4.21 7.44
N PRO A 326 -8.04 -4.98 8.08
CA PRO A 326 -7.83 -6.40 8.32
C PRO A 326 -7.53 -7.21 7.06
N GLU A 327 -8.06 -6.80 5.91
CA GLU A 327 -7.79 -7.43 4.61
C GLU A 327 -6.30 -7.29 4.21
N ALA A 328 -5.71 -6.11 4.42
CA ALA A 328 -4.29 -5.88 4.21
C ALA A 328 -3.42 -6.66 5.20
N ASN A 329 -3.84 -6.75 6.46
CA ASN A 329 -3.13 -7.55 7.48
C ASN A 329 -3.11 -9.03 7.14
N ARG A 330 -4.23 -9.61 6.71
CA ARG A 330 -4.29 -11.02 6.31
C ARG A 330 -3.35 -11.28 5.13
N MET A 331 -3.36 -10.42 4.11
CA MET A 331 -2.42 -10.50 2.98
C MET A 331 -0.95 -10.41 3.45
N HIS A 332 -0.66 -9.48 4.37
CA HIS A 332 0.69 -9.28 4.94
C HIS A 332 1.16 -10.48 5.75
N LYS A 333 0.29 -11.03 6.61
CA LYS A 333 0.63 -12.18 7.45
C LYS A 333 0.77 -13.46 6.63
N THR A 334 0.00 -13.62 5.54
CA THR A 334 0.26 -14.67 4.54
C THR A 334 1.66 -14.52 3.97
N MET A 335 2.04 -13.33 3.48
CA MET A 335 3.39 -13.07 2.97
C MET A 335 4.48 -13.43 3.99
N VAL A 336 4.35 -12.98 5.25
CA VAL A 336 5.33 -13.26 6.31
C VAL A 336 5.45 -14.76 6.59
N ARG A 337 4.32 -15.48 6.63
CA ARG A 337 4.28 -16.93 6.88
C ARG A 337 4.90 -17.72 5.73
N LEU A 338 4.58 -17.37 4.49
CA LEU A 338 5.17 -18.00 3.31
C LEU A 338 6.67 -17.70 3.21
N SER A 339 7.10 -16.50 3.59
CA SER A 339 8.53 -16.18 3.70
C SER A 339 9.24 -17.12 4.67
N ARG A 340 8.68 -17.29 5.87
CA ARG A 340 9.21 -18.23 6.86
C ARG A 340 9.22 -19.67 6.35
N LEU A 341 8.10 -20.14 5.79
CA LEU A 341 7.98 -21.50 5.24
C LEU A 341 8.99 -21.73 4.11
N ALA A 342 9.21 -20.75 3.23
CA ALA A 342 10.23 -20.83 2.19
C ALA A 342 11.63 -20.99 2.77
N ARG A 343 11.99 -20.25 3.83
CA ARG A 343 13.28 -20.43 4.53
C ARG A 343 13.40 -21.84 5.10
N GLU A 344 12.35 -22.37 5.71
CA GLU A 344 12.31 -23.72 6.28
C GLU A 344 12.43 -24.82 5.21
N ARG A 345 12.01 -24.53 3.97
CA ARG A 345 12.07 -25.44 2.81
C ARG A 345 13.29 -25.24 1.91
N GLY A 346 14.32 -24.54 2.40
CA GLY A 346 15.58 -24.38 1.68
C GLY A 346 15.56 -23.33 0.57
N ASP A 347 14.70 -22.32 0.69
CA ASP A 347 14.63 -21.15 -0.19
C ASP A 347 14.42 -21.45 -1.69
N PRO A 348 13.33 -22.16 -2.09
CA PRO A 348 13.07 -22.40 -3.50
C PRO A 348 13.04 -21.07 -4.29
N PRO A 349 13.88 -20.90 -5.34
CA PRO A 349 14.03 -19.60 -6.01
C PRO A 349 12.72 -19.02 -6.57
N GLU A 350 11.85 -19.88 -7.12
CA GLU A 350 10.54 -19.44 -7.62
C GLU A 350 9.66 -18.90 -6.50
N ALA A 351 9.58 -19.61 -5.36
CA ALA A 351 8.81 -19.15 -4.21
C ALA A 351 9.38 -17.85 -3.63
N ARG A 352 10.72 -17.73 -3.52
CA ARG A 352 11.38 -16.52 -3.01
C ARG A 352 11.12 -15.30 -3.88
N ARG A 353 11.25 -15.41 -5.21
CA ARG A 353 10.95 -14.30 -6.11
C ARG A 353 9.47 -13.90 -6.03
N ALA A 354 8.55 -14.87 -6.00
CA ALA A 354 7.11 -14.60 -5.89
C ALA A 354 6.77 -13.91 -4.55
N ILE A 355 7.33 -14.37 -3.44
CA ILE A 355 7.21 -13.68 -2.13
C ILE A 355 7.77 -12.26 -2.22
N GLY A 356 8.90 -12.06 -2.88
CA GLY A 356 9.46 -10.73 -3.15
C GLY A 356 8.48 -9.79 -3.83
N ARG A 357 7.89 -10.23 -4.96
CA ARG A 357 6.85 -9.45 -5.68
C ARG A 357 5.64 -9.17 -4.80
N ALA A 358 5.22 -10.14 -3.99
CA ALA A 358 4.11 -10.00 -3.06
C ALA A 358 4.38 -8.97 -1.93
N GLN A 359 5.62 -8.52 -1.76
CA GLN A 359 5.97 -7.48 -0.78
C GLN A 359 5.79 -6.05 -1.30
N CYS A 360 5.46 -5.86 -2.58
CA CYS A 360 5.19 -4.55 -3.17
C CYS A 360 4.13 -3.78 -2.38
N ASN A 361 4.48 -2.57 -1.93
CA ASN A 361 3.79 -1.91 -0.83
C ASN A 361 2.37 -1.43 -1.16
N ASP A 362 2.11 -1.05 -2.41
CA ASP A 362 0.97 -0.22 -2.81
C ASP A 362 -0.39 -0.82 -2.45
N ALA A 363 -0.49 -2.16 -2.53
CA ALA A 363 -1.70 -2.89 -2.22
C ALA A 363 -1.97 -3.05 -0.71
N TYR A 364 -1.08 -2.59 0.18
CA TYR A 364 -1.20 -2.79 1.63
C TYR A 364 -1.76 -1.59 2.39
N TRP A 365 -1.89 -0.43 1.75
CA TRP A 365 -2.31 0.80 2.41
C TRP A 365 -3.04 1.75 1.46
N HIS A 366 -3.61 2.84 1.99
CA HIS A 366 -4.30 3.84 1.18
C HIS A 366 -4.04 5.25 1.70
N GLY A 367 -3.61 6.14 0.81
CA GLY A 367 -3.40 7.57 1.05
C GLY A 367 -4.24 8.43 0.11
N VAL A 368 -3.57 9.05 -0.86
CA VAL A 368 -4.22 9.87 -1.92
C VAL A 368 -4.57 9.04 -3.16
N PHE A 369 -3.72 8.05 -3.49
CA PHE A 369 -3.90 7.19 -4.66
C PHE A 369 -4.50 5.85 -4.24
N GLY A 370 -5.23 5.22 -5.15
CA GLY A 370 -6.14 4.11 -4.86
C GLY A 370 -5.54 3.01 -3.97
N GLY A 371 -4.28 2.62 -4.19
CA GLY A 371 -3.53 1.70 -3.31
C GLY A 371 -4.31 0.41 -3.03
N LEU A 372 -4.48 0.08 -1.74
CA LEU A 372 -5.29 -1.04 -1.26
C LEU A 372 -6.69 -1.08 -1.91
N TYR A 373 -7.31 0.05 -2.25
CA TYR A 373 -8.65 0.08 -2.86
C TYR A 373 -8.69 -0.36 -4.33
N LEU A 374 -7.54 -0.53 -5.00
CA LEU A 374 -7.47 -0.99 -6.39
C LEU A 374 -7.47 -2.54 -6.44
N PRO A 375 -8.53 -3.19 -6.96
CA PRO A 375 -8.62 -4.65 -6.95
C PRO A 375 -7.50 -5.33 -7.73
N HIS A 376 -7.02 -4.72 -8.81
CA HIS A 376 -5.97 -5.29 -9.66
C HIS A 376 -4.60 -5.36 -8.93
N LEU A 377 -4.29 -4.40 -8.06
CA LEU A 377 -3.07 -4.43 -7.24
C LEU A 377 -3.15 -5.53 -6.18
N ARG A 378 -4.26 -5.63 -5.45
CA ARG A 378 -4.47 -6.71 -4.46
C ARG A 378 -4.45 -8.10 -5.12
N ALA A 379 -5.14 -8.24 -6.25
CA ALA A 379 -5.18 -9.49 -7.00
C ALA A 379 -3.79 -9.91 -7.48
N ALA A 380 -2.92 -8.95 -7.86
CA ALA A 380 -1.54 -9.24 -8.23
C ALA A 380 -0.72 -9.76 -7.04
N ILE A 381 -0.85 -9.15 -5.86
CA ILE A 381 -0.20 -9.66 -4.64
C ILE A 381 -0.70 -11.06 -4.28
N TRP A 382 -2.02 -11.29 -4.28
CA TRP A 382 -2.59 -12.60 -4.00
C TRP A 382 -2.15 -13.67 -5.00
N ARG A 383 -1.97 -13.31 -6.27
CA ARG A 383 -1.46 -14.21 -7.30
C ARG A 383 -0.03 -14.64 -7.03
N GLU A 384 0.84 -13.72 -6.61
CA GLU A 384 2.22 -14.05 -6.25
C GLU A 384 2.29 -14.86 -4.95
N LEU A 385 1.40 -14.60 -3.98
CA LEU A 385 1.26 -15.44 -2.78
C LEU A 385 0.78 -16.86 -3.13
N ALA A 386 -0.21 -16.98 -4.02
CA ALA A 386 -0.71 -18.26 -4.50
C ALA A 386 0.37 -19.07 -5.23
N ARG A 387 1.18 -18.39 -6.05
CA ARG A 387 2.33 -18.99 -6.72
C ARG A 387 3.36 -19.52 -5.73
N ALA A 388 3.75 -18.68 -4.76
CA ALA A 388 4.71 -19.07 -3.74
C ALA A 388 4.20 -20.27 -2.92
N GLU A 389 2.96 -20.21 -2.43
CA GLU A 389 2.39 -21.27 -1.62
C GLU A 389 2.20 -22.58 -2.41
N GLY A 390 1.76 -22.49 -3.68
CA GLY A 390 1.64 -23.65 -4.55
C GLY A 390 2.97 -24.38 -4.78
N VAL A 391 4.08 -23.65 -4.90
CA VAL A 391 5.43 -24.24 -4.95
C VAL A 391 5.81 -24.88 -3.61
N LEU A 392 5.56 -24.18 -2.50
CA LEU A 392 5.96 -24.64 -1.17
C LEU A 392 5.18 -25.86 -0.67
N ARG A 393 3.92 -25.99 -1.08
CA ARG A 393 2.99 -27.05 -0.67
C ARG A 393 2.78 -28.12 -1.73
N GLN A 394 3.58 -28.12 -2.79
CA GLN A 394 3.41 -29.07 -3.89
C GLN A 394 3.39 -30.52 -3.38
N GLY A 395 2.30 -31.23 -3.67
CA GLY A 395 2.10 -32.62 -3.26
C GLY A 395 1.69 -32.84 -1.81
N GLU A 396 1.45 -31.78 -1.02
CA GLU A 396 0.92 -31.91 0.33
C GLU A 396 -0.55 -32.39 0.32
N SER A 397 -0.87 -33.32 1.23
CA SER A 397 -2.25 -33.73 1.49
C SER A 397 -3.02 -32.62 2.22
N LEU A 398 -4.36 -32.69 2.19
CA LEU A 398 -5.19 -31.80 2.99
C LEU A 398 -4.84 -31.90 4.48
N ASP A 399 -4.60 -30.75 5.10
CA ASP A 399 -4.29 -30.64 6.53
C ASP A 399 -4.76 -29.32 7.14
N VAL A 400 -4.62 -29.19 8.46
CA VAL A 400 -5.03 -27.99 9.20
C VAL A 400 -4.03 -27.64 10.30
N ASP A 401 -3.63 -26.37 10.32
CA ASP A 401 -2.87 -25.76 11.40
C ASP A 401 -3.78 -24.86 12.25
N VAL A 402 -3.60 -24.89 13.58
CA VAL A 402 -4.26 -23.97 14.51
C VAL A 402 -3.27 -22.89 14.87
N ILE A 403 -3.59 -21.64 14.52
CA ILE A 403 -2.63 -20.55 14.70
C ILE A 403 -3.34 -19.20 14.73
N ASP A 404 -2.88 -18.31 15.61
CA ASP A 404 -3.16 -16.87 15.53
C ASP A 404 -2.57 -16.31 14.24
N PHE A 405 -3.36 -16.32 13.17
CA PHE A 405 -2.87 -16.09 11.82
C PHE A 405 -2.56 -14.61 11.64
N ASP A 406 -3.52 -13.77 12.02
CA ASP A 406 -3.51 -12.33 11.82
C ASP A 406 -2.85 -11.54 12.98
N GLN A 407 -2.45 -12.24 14.05
CA GLN A 407 -1.75 -11.71 15.23
C GLN A 407 -2.63 -10.82 16.11
N ASP A 408 -3.92 -11.16 16.24
CA ASP A 408 -4.88 -10.47 17.10
C ASP A 408 -5.07 -11.12 18.49
N GLY A 409 -4.36 -12.24 18.77
CA GLY A 409 -4.45 -13.00 20.01
C GLY A 409 -5.53 -14.10 19.99
N HIS A 410 -6.11 -14.40 18.83
CA HIS A 410 -7.08 -15.48 18.66
C HIS A 410 -6.67 -16.44 17.54
N ASP A 411 -6.83 -17.73 17.78
CA ASP A 411 -6.47 -18.73 16.76
C ASP A 411 -7.50 -18.79 15.61
N GLU A 412 -6.97 -18.86 14.39
CA GLU A 412 -7.64 -19.30 13.18
C GLU A 412 -7.33 -20.79 12.90
N LEU A 413 -8.16 -21.40 12.04
CA LEU A 413 -7.78 -22.64 11.36
C LEU A 413 -7.21 -22.28 9.98
N TRP A 414 -5.95 -22.64 9.74
CA TRP A 414 -5.31 -22.54 8.44
C TRP A 414 -5.36 -23.90 7.76
N ILE A 415 -6.33 -24.07 6.86
CA ILE A 415 -6.61 -25.32 6.14
C ILE A 415 -5.96 -25.25 4.77
N HIS A 416 -5.15 -26.23 4.41
CA HIS A 416 -4.36 -26.18 3.18
C HIS A 416 -4.14 -27.57 2.57
N SER A 417 -3.81 -27.58 1.28
CA SER A 417 -3.34 -28.75 0.55
C SER A 417 -2.35 -28.30 -0.54
N GLY A 418 -1.89 -29.20 -1.40
CA GLY A 418 -1.14 -28.84 -2.62
C GLY A 418 -1.95 -28.07 -3.68
N HIS A 419 -3.23 -27.77 -3.47
CA HIS A 419 -4.11 -27.11 -4.44
C HIS A 419 -4.71 -25.78 -3.96
N PHE A 420 -4.88 -25.59 -2.65
CA PHE A 420 -5.53 -24.40 -2.10
C PHE A 420 -5.07 -24.11 -0.66
N SER A 421 -5.44 -22.93 -0.18
CA SER A 421 -5.21 -22.44 1.17
C SER A 421 -6.42 -21.66 1.66
N ALA A 422 -6.90 -21.91 2.87
CA ALA A 422 -8.06 -21.27 3.45
C ALA A 422 -7.83 -20.88 4.92
N ILE A 423 -8.36 -19.73 5.33
CA ILE A 423 -8.28 -19.24 6.71
C ILE A 423 -9.69 -19.11 7.27
N VAL A 424 -9.99 -19.89 8.31
CA VAL A 424 -11.28 -19.87 9.01
C VAL A 424 -11.13 -19.15 10.35
N SER A 425 -11.86 -18.05 10.54
CA SER A 425 -11.81 -17.30 11.79
C SER A 425 -12.81 -17.83 12.82
N LEU A 426 -12.28 -18.43 13.88
CA LEU A 426 -13.07 -18.95 14.99
C LEU A 426 -13.69 -17.84 15.83
N ARG A 427 -13.02 -16.68 15.91
CA ARG A 427 -13.51 -15.50 16.64
C ARG A 427 -14.66 -14.80 15.91
N ARG A 428 -14.74 -14.95 14.59
CA ARG A 428 -15.63 -14.20 13.69
C ARG A 428 -16.58 -15.13 12.93
N GLY A 429 -17.37 -15.91 13.67
CA GLY A 429 -18.47 -16.71 13.12
C GLY A 429 -18.07 -17.92 12.28
N GLY A 430 -16.80 -18.35 12.35
CA GLY A 430 -16.35 -19.45 11.50
C GLY A 430 -16.37 -19.11 10.01
N ARG A 431 -16.26 -17.83 9.67
CA ARG A 431 -16.24 -17.36 8.29
C ARG A 431 -14.89 -17.65 7.66
N ILE A 432 -14.87 -17.83 6.34
CA ILE A 432 -13.62 -18.02 5.59
C ILE A 432 -13.14 -16.65 5.13
N GLU A 433 -12.04 -16.19 5.71
CA GLU A 433 -11.51 -14.85 5.46
C GLU A 433 -10.55 -14.82 4.28
N ALA A 434 -9.83 -15.91 4.02
CA ALA A 434 -9.05 -16.12 2.80
C ALA A 434 -9.37 -17.50 2.22
N TYR A 435 -9.49 -17.58 0.90
CA TYR A 435 -9.66 -18.84 0.18
C TYR A 435 -8.93 -18.74 -1.17
N THR A 436 -7.66 -19.13 -1.15
CA THR A 436 -6.73 -19.04 -2.27
C THR A 436 -6.66 -20.37 -3.00
N VAL A 437 -6.93 -20.35 -4.31
CA VAL A 437 -6.78 -21.52 -5.19
C VAL A 437 -5.55 -21.31 -6.06
N PHE A 438 -4.57 -22.21 -5.96
CA PHE A 438 -3.24 -21.98 -6.55
C PHE A 438 -3.28 -22.02 -8.08
N ASP A 439 -4.09 -22.91 -8.66
CA ASP A 439 -4.20 -23.06 -10.11
C ASP A 439 -4.76 -21.81 -10.82
N SER A 440 -5.70 -21.10 -10.19
CA SER A 440 -6.22 -19.83 -10.73
C SER A 440 -5.40 -18.61 -10.28
N GLY A 441 -4.54 -18.77 -9.26
CA GLY A 441 -3.84 -17.66 -8.62
C GLY A 441 -4.76 -16.66 -7.93
N MET A 442 -5.98 -17.07 -7.56
CA MET A 442 -6.99 -16.17 -7.00
C MET A 442 -7.28 -16.48 -5.53
N ASN A 443 -7.39 -15.43 -4.72
CA ASN A 443 -8.08 -15.48 -3.44
C ASN A 443 -9.54 -15.07 -3.63
N TYR A 444 -10.46 -16.02 -3.51
CA TYR A 444 -11.90 -15.80 -3.67
C TYR A 444 -12.54 -14.99 -2.53
N ALA A 445 -11.80 -14.69 -1.47
CA ALA A 445 -12.24 -13.78 -0.41
C ALA A 445 -11.55 -12.39 -0.48
N ASP A 446 -10.88 -12.04 -1.59
CA ASP A 446 -10.25 -10.73 -1.82
C ASP A 446 -11.27 -9.62 -2.16
N VAL A 447 -12.19 -9.37 -1.24
CA VAL A 447 -13.15 -8.26 -1.32
C VAL A 447 -12.98 -7.36 -0.11
N LEU A 448 -12.81 -6.05 -0.33
CA LEU A 448 -12.75 -5.09 0.76
C LEU A 448 -14.12 -4.87 1.40
N THR A 449 -14.12 -4.83 2.72
CA THR A 449 -15.24 -4.31 3.49
C THR A 449 -15.41 -2.81 3.23
N ARG A 450 -16.63 -2.37 2.94
CA ARG A 450 -17.00 -0.96 2.78
C ARG A 450 -16.97 -0.28 4.14
N ARG A 451 -16.04 0.67 4.30
CA ARG A 451 -15.83 1.43 5.53
C ARG A 451 -15.97 2.91 5.25
N ARG A 452 -16.23 3.68 6.32
CA ARG A 452 -16.07 5.13 6.24
C ARG A 452 -14.59 5.42 6.19
N GLU A 453 -14.19 6.25 5.25
CA GLU A 453 -12.92 6.98 5.33
C GLU A 453 -13.19 8.36 5.86
N GLU A 454 -12.15 9.01 6.32
CA GLU A 454 -12.27 10.32 6.91
C GLU A 454 -12.85 11.34 5.90
N TYR A 455 -12.38 11.34 4.67
CA TYR A 455 -12.83 12.27 3.64
C TYR A 455 -14.28 12.01 3.17
N HIS A 456 -15.00 11.05 3.78
CA HIS A 456 -16.44 10.83 3.57
C HIS A 456 -17.34 11.67 4.52
N HIS A 457 -16.77 12.53 5.37
CA HIS A 457 -17.55 13.34 6.32
C HIS A 457 -18.45 14.39 5.64
N ALA A 458 -19.51 14.79 6.35
CA ALA A 458 -20.58 15.67 5.85
C ALA A 458 -20.09 17.04 5.34
N GLU A 459 -18.96 17.54 5.82
CA GLU A 459 -18.31 18.76 5.31
C GLU A 459 -17.94 18.66 3.82
N HIS A 460 -17.79 17.45 3.30
CA HIS A 460 -17.54 17.16 1.88
C HIS A 460 -18.82 16.80 1.11
N VAL A 461 -20.01 16.80 1.72
CA VAL A 461 -21.27 16.46 1.05
C VAL A 461 -21.98 17.74 0.60
N GLY A 462 -22.14 17.95 -0.72
CA GLY A 462 -22.74 19.17 -1.28
C GLY A 462 -22.96 19.12 -2.81
N GLN A 463 -23.61 20.15 -3.38
CA GLN A 463 -23.79 20.26 -4.84
C GLN A 463 -22.44 20.51 -5.53
N LEU A 464 -22.19 19.84 -6.67
CA LEU A 464 -21.05 20.09 -7.56
C LEU A 464 -21.14 21.54 -8.07
N ALA A 465 -20.41 22.47 -7.46
CA ALA A 465 -20.21 23.79 -8.04
C ALA A 465 -19.20 23.66 -9.19
N GLY A 466 -19.48 24.34 -10.31
CA GLY A 466 -18.61 24.34 -11.50
C GLY A 466 -17.17 24.70 -11.13
N GLY A 467 -16.23 23.99 -11.77
CA GLY A 467 -14.80 24.10 -11.47
C GLY A 467 -14.32 25.54 -11.47
N GLU A 468 -13.64 25.94 -10.40
CA GLU A 468 -12.84 27.16 -10.39
C GLU A 468 -11.75 27.05 -11.47
N GLU A 469 -11.55 28.12 -12.24
CA GLU A 469 -10.44 28.21 -13.18
C GLU A 469 -9.11 28.00 -12.43
N PRO A 470 -8.15 27.23 -12.99
CA PRO A 470 -6.85 27.07 -12.37
C PRO A 470 -6.19 28.44 -12.21
N PRO A 471 -5.53 28.72 -11.08
CA PRO A 471 -4.86 30.00 -10.85
C PRO A 471 -3.85 30.29 -11.97
N ALA A 472 -3.73 31.56 -12.36
CA ALA A 472 -2.83 31.99 -13.44
C ALA A 472 -1.33 31.73 -13.15
N ALA A 473 -0.97 31.39 -11.90
CA ALA A 473 0.39 31.07 -11.46
C ALA A 473 0.41 29.76 -10.64
N GLY A 474 0.88 28.67 -11.25
CA GLY A 474 1.10 27.36 -10.60
C GLY A 474 0.16 26.24 -11.06
N THR A 475 0.35 25.04 -10.52
CA THR A 475 -0.54 23.89 -10.65
C THR A 475 -0.73 23.24 -9.28
N PRO A 476 -1.96 22.81 -8.92
CA PRO A 476 -2.23 22.26 -7.60
C PRO A 476 -1.47 20.97 -7.32
N GLY A 477 -0.87 20.88 -6.12
CA GLY A 477 -0.30 19.64 -5.58
C GLY A 477 -1.35 18.75 -4.90
N SER A 478 -0.95 17.58 -4.38
CA SER A 478 -1.86 16.59 -3.79
C SER A 478 -2.76 17.16 -2.68
N GLN A 479 -2.24 18.02 -1.80
CA GLN A 479 -3.03 18.64 -0.74
C GLN A 479 -4.13 19.58 -1.27
N GLU A 480 -3.86 20.28 -2.37
CA GLU A 480 -4.82 21.19 -3.00
C GLU A 480 -5.93 20.39 -3.70
N LEU A 481 -5.60 19.25 -4.32
CA LEU A 481 -6.57 18.30 -4.88
C LEU A 481 -7.54 17.75 -3.80
N GLU A 482 -7.04 17.46 -2.60
CA GLU A 482 -7.88 16.96 -1.50
C GLU A 482 -8.96 17.95 -1.03
N ARG A 483 -8.67 19.26 -1.05
CA ARG A 483 -9.60 20.32 -0.60
C ARG A 483 -10.85 20.44 -1.48
N GLY A 484 -10.74 20.03 -2.75
CA GLY A 484 -11.81 20.09 -3.74
C GLY A 484 -12.78 18.90 -3.75
N LEU A 485 -12.54 17.86 -2.96
CA LEU A 485 -13.34 16.63 -3.02
C LEU A 485 -14.76 16.86 -2.50
N ARG A 486 -15.76 16.41 -3.26
CA ARG A 486 -17.18 16.49 -2.90
C ARG A 486 -17.90 15.17 -3.19
N LEU A 487 -18.83 14.82 -2.30
CA LEU A 487 -19.73 13.67 -2.42
C LEU A 487 -21.18 14.14 -2.57
N THR A 488 -21.97 13.42 -3.36
CA THR A 488 -23.42 13.65 -3.46
C THR A 488 -24.18 13.02 -2.29
N ALA A 489 -23.70 11.89 -1.79
CA ALA A 489 -24.24 11.17 -0.63
C ALA A 489 -23.13 10.38 0.06
N PRO A 490 -23.27 10.06 1.37
CA PRO A 490 -22.31 9.20 2.05
C PRO A 490 -22.35 7.78 1.47
N PRO A 491 -21.19 7.17 1.19
CA PRO A 491 -21.13 5.81 0.64
C PRO A 491 -21.66 4.78 1.65
N PRO A 492 -22.18 3.63 1.16
CA PRO A 492 -22.57 2.51 2.02
C PRO A 492 -21.44 2.05 2.95
N VAL A 493 -21.81 1.57 4.12
CA VAL A 493 -20.89 0.99 5.11
C VAL A 493 -21.40 -0.39 5.46
N ASP A 494 -20.52 -1.38 5.50
CA ASP A 494 -20.91 -2.73 5.88
C ASP A 494 -21.17 -2.85 7.38
N HIS A 495 -22.17 -3.67 7.72
CA HIS A 495 -22.51 -3.99 9.11
C HIS A 495 -21.42 -4.85 9.78
N ASP A 496 -20.85 -5.80 9.04
CA ASP A 496 -19.77 -6.68 9.50
C ASP A 496 -18.66 -6.73 8.43
N GLY A 497 -17.45 -7.15 8.83
CA GLY A 497 -16.36 -7.39 7.87
C GLY A 497 -16.74 -8.45 6.83
N ARG A 498 -16.38 -8.22 5.57
CA ARG A 498 -16.65 -9.14 4.46
C ARG A 498 -15.73 -10.36 4.50
N ALA A 499 -16.32 -11.50 4.15
CA ALA A 499 -15.70 -12.82 4.11
C ALA A 499 -16.64 -13.75 3.30
N LEU A 500 -16.29 -15.03 3.20
CA LEU A 500 -17.24 -16.06 2.79
C LEU A 500 -17.98 -16.62 4.01
N PHE A 501 -19.27 -16.84 3.86
CA PHE A 501 -20.15 -17.44 4.86
C PHE A 501 -20.34 -16.57 6.11
N ALA A 502 -20.75 -15.31 5.91
CA ALA A 502 -21.15 -14.42 6.99
C ALA A 502 -22.65 -14.61 7.31
N ASP A 503 -22.93 -15.17 8.49
CA ASP A 503 -24.26 -15.73 8.83
C ASP A 503 -25.09 -14.82 9.72
N ARG A 504 -26.38 -14.66 9.37
CA ARG A 504 -27.33 -13.76 10.05
C ARG A 504 -28.76 -14.27 9.95
N VAL A 505 -29.62 -13.81 10.85
CA VAL A 505 -31.08 -13.89 10.71
C VAL A 505 -31.62 -12.49 10.47
N LEU A 506 -32.41 -12.32 9.41
CA LEU A 506 -33.04 -11.05 9.05
C LEU A 506 -34.55 -11.08 9.29
N SER A 507 -35.11 -9.95 9.71
CA SER A 507 -36.57 -9.76 9.73
C SER A 507 -37.13 -9.73 8.31
N VAL A 508 -38.39 -10.13 8.13
CA VAL A 508 -39.12 -9.99 6.86
C VAL A 508 -39.19 -8.54 6.37
N GLU A 509 -39.04 -7.57 7.28
CA GLU A 509 -39.07 -6.13 6.98
C GLU A 509 -37.78 -5.61 6.35
N VAL A 510 -36.67 -6.37 6.43
CA VAL A 510 -35.40 -5.96 5.83
C VAL A 510 -35.49 -6.10 4.31
N THR A 511 -35.44 -4.97 3.61
CA THR A 511 -35.40 -4.92 2.14
C THR A 511 -33.99 -5.15 1.62
N GLU A 512 -33.88 -5.55 0.34
CA GLU A 512 -32.59 -5.67 -0.34
C GLU A 512 -31.81 -4.35 -0.29
N GLN A 513 -32.46 -3.22 -0.56
CA GLN A 513 -31.83 -1.91 -0.52
C GLN A 513 -31.31 -1.55 0.88
N ALA A 514 -32.07 -1.84 1.94
CA ALA A 514 -31.63 -1.62 3.32
C ALA A 514 -30.40 -2.49 3.65
N PHE A 515 -30.40 -3.75 3.20
CA PHE A 515 -29.26 -4.65 3.36
C PHE A 515 -28.02 -4.15 2.61
N VAL A 516 -28.17 -3.85 1.31
CA VAL A 516 -27.09 -3.38 0.44
C VAL A 516 -26.48 -2.08 0.95
N THR A 517 -27.27 -1.19 1.54
CA THR A 517 -26.76 0.09 2.10
C THR A 517 -26.23 -0.04 3.54
N GLY A 518 -26.33 -1.22 4.15
CA GLY A 518 -25.94 -1.47 5.55
C GLY A 518 -26.86 -0.82 6.58
N ARG A 519 -28.06 -0.40 6.18
CA ARG A 519 -29.05 0.30 7.03
C ARG A 519 -30.12 -0.67 7.53
N TYR A 520 -29.69 -1.68 8.27
CA TYR A 520 -30.57 -2.68 8.87
C TYR A 520 -30.00 -3.15 10.21
N THR A 521 -30.85 -3.82 11.01
CA THR A 521 -30.44 -4.52 12.22
C THR A 521 -30.83 -5.98 12.06
N PRO A 522 -29.88 -6.93 12.12
CA PRO A 522 -30.22 -8.35 12.08
C PRO A 522 -30.94 -8.77 13.37
N VAL A 523 -31.83 -9.75 13.27
CA VAL A 523 -32.45 -10.42 14.43
C VAL A 523 -31.36 -11.16 15.22
N ALA A 524 -30.45 -11.82 14.51
CA ALA A 524 -29.27 -12.46 15.07
C ALA A 524 -28.10 -12.35 14.07
N SER A 525 -26.88 -12.23 14.57
CA SER A 525 -25.67 -12.25 13.74
C SER A 525 -24.58 -13.05 14.45
N TRP A 526 -23.90 -13.91 13.70
CA TRP A 526 -22.74 -14.66 14.16
C TRP A 526 -21.43 -14.17 13.53
N ALA A 527 -21.50 -13.26 12.55
CA ALA A 527 -20.34 -12.79 11.80
C ALA A 527 -19.21 -12.20 12.66
N GLY A 528 -19.53 -11.70 13.86
CA GLY A 528 -18.55 -11.19 14.84
C GLY A 528 -18.51 -11.97 16.16
N LYS A 529 -19.08 -13.17 16.22
CA LYS A 529 -19.17 -13.99 17.45
C LYS A 529 -18.19 -15.16 17.43
N PRO A 530 -17.60 -15.52 18.58
CA PRO A 530 -16.75 -16.70 18.67
C PRO A 530 -17.58 -17.99 18.57
N LEU A 531 -17.07 -18.97 17.82
CA LEU A 531 -17.59 -20.33 17.77
C LEU A 531 -16.54 -21.31 18.34
N ALA A 532 -17.00 -22.32 19.08
CA ALA A 532 -16.16 -23.46 19.42
C ALA A 532 -15.97 -24.33 18.17
N ALA A 533 -14.77 -24.88 17.97
CA ALA A 533 -14.45 -25.72 16.82
C ALA A 533 -13.96 -27.10 17.25
N GLU A 534 -14.43 -28.12 16.56
CA GLU A 534 -13.87 -29.47 16.54
C GLU A 534 -13.69 -29.87 15.07
N TRP A 535 -12.62 -30.59 14.72
CA TRP A 535 -12.43 -31.07 13.36
C TRP A 535 -11.97 -32.52 13.32
N ARG A 536 -12.27 -33.18 12.20
CA ARG A 536 -11.91 -34.57 11.93
C ARG A 536 -11.68 -34.78 10.44
N ARG A 537 -10.95 -35.84 10.11
CA ARG A 537 -10.91 -36.37 8.73
C ARG A 537 -12.12 -37.26 8.50
N ASP A 538 -12.71 -37.15 7.32
CA ASP A 538 -13.81 -38.01 6.82
C ASP A 538 -13.46 -38.47 5.41
N GLY A 539 -12.84 -39.65 5.30
CA GLY A 539 -12.13 -40.04 4.07
C GLY A 539 -10.96 -39.07 3.81
N ASP A 540 -10.92 -38.52 2.60
CA ASP A 540 -9.91 -37.51 2.22
C ASP A 540 -10.34 -36.07 2.54
N ASP A 541 -11.58 -35.88 3.01
CA ASP A 541 -12.09 -34.56 3.37
C ASP A 541 -11.71 -34.18 4.81
N LEU A 542 -11.61 -32.87 5.05
CA LEU A 542 -11.55 -32.29 6.39
C LEU A 542 -12.91 -31.70 6.75
N VAL A 543 -13.46 -32.12 7.88
CA VAL A 543 -14.74 -31.61 8.40
C VAL A 543 -14.50 -30.83 9.69
N VAL A 544 -14.94 -29.58 9.71
CA VAL A 544 -14.86 -28.65 10.86
C VAL A 544 -16.28 -28.38 11.35
N ASP A 545 -16.60 -28.85 12.56
CA ASP A 545 -17.86 -28.57 13.25
C ASP A 545 -17.70 -27.36 14.17
N LEU A 546 -18.54 -26.35 13.93
CA LEU A 546 -18.57 -25.10 14.68
C LEU A 546 -19.88 -24.96 15.45
N ARG A 547 -19.78 -24.56 16.72
CA ARG A 547 -20.95 -24.35 17.59
C ARG A 547 -20.83 -23.04 18.37
N PRO A 548 -21.87 -22.21 18.42
CA PRO A 548 -21.87 -21.03 19.29
C PRO A 548 -21.96 -21.46 20.75
N ARG A 549 -21.30 -20.69 21.62
CA ARG A 549 -21.28 -20.97 23.07
C ARG A 549 -22.42 -20.31 23.85
N ASP A 550 -23.21 -19.46 23.20
CA ASP A 550 -24.12 -18.51 23.84
C ASP A 550 -25.61 -18.85 23.64
N GLY A 551 -25.96 -20.01 23.07
CA GLY A 551 -27.35 -20.42 22.87
C GLY A 551 -28.12 -19.51 21.90
N SER A 552 -27.43 -18.83 20.98
CA SER A 552 -27.98 -17.80 20.08
C SER A 552 -28.88 -18.31 18.96
N GLY A 553 -29.29 -19.58 18.99
CA GLY A 553 -30.21 -20.20 18.02
C GLY A 553 -29.55 -20.86 16.81
N LEU A 554 -28.29 -20.61 16.51
CA LEU A 554 -27.51 -21.46 15.59
C LEU A 554 -27.04 -22.69 16.38
N GLU A 555 -27.41 -23.89 15.95
CA GLU A 555 -27.05 -25.13 16.66
C GLU A 555 -25.72 -25.69 16.17
N ARG A 556 -25.49 -25.64 14.85
CA ARG A 556 -24.29 -26.16 14.21
C ARG A 556 -24.03 -25.47 12.87
N LYS A 557 -22.75 -25.19 12.60
CA LYS A 557 -22.21 -24.85 11.29
C LYS A 557 -21.08 -25.84 10.97
N THR A 558 -21.20 -26.59 9.91
CA THR A 558 -20.21 -27.62 9.53
C THR A 558 -19.57 -27.24 8.20
N LEU A 559 -18.26 -27.05 8.18
CA LEU A 559 -17.48 -26.79 6.97
C LEU A 559 -16.78 -28.09 6.54
N ARG A 560 -16.92 -28.49 5.29
CA ARG A 560 -16.25 -29.64 4.69
C ARG A 560 -15.37 -29.16 3.55
N PHE A 561 -14.08 -29.45 3.63
CA PHE A 561 -13.07 -29.14 2.61
C PHE A 561 -12.62 -30.42 1.93
N SER A 562 -12.62 -30.43 0.60
CA SER A 562 -12.00 -31.53 -0.17
C SER A 562 -10.54 -31.23 -0.49
N PRO A 563 -9.71 -32.24 -0.81
CA PRO A 563 -8.31 -32.03 -1.20
C PRO A 563 -8.12 -31.07 -2.38
N ALA A 564 -9.11 -31.02 -3.29
CA ALA A 564 -9.12 -30.16 -4.46
C ALA A 564 -9.65 -28.74 -4.19
N GLY A 565 -10.02 -28.42 -2.94
CA GLY A 565 -10.47 -27.10 -2.51
C GLY A 565 -11.97 -26.86 -2.53
N ALA A 566 -12.80 -27.82 -2.95
CA ALA A 566 -14.25 -27.64 -2.84
C ALA A 566 -14.66 -27.46 -1.37
N VAL A 567 -15.52 -26.47 -1.10
CA VAL A 567 -15.98 -26.15 0.25
C VAL A 567 -17.50 -26.31 0.32
N ALA A 568 -17.98 -27.18 1.20
CA ALA A 568 -19.39 -27.28 1.53
C ALA A 568 -19.62 -26.79 2.96
N VAL A 569 -20.66 -25.98 3.17
CA VAL A 569 -21.06 -25.49 4.50
C VAL A 569 -22.50 -25.87 4.76
N GLU A 570 -22.73 -26.57 5.87
CA GLU A 570 -24.04 -27.00 6.32
C GLU A 570 -24.41 -26.27 7.62
N TYR A 571 -25.67 -25.87 7.73
CA TYR A 571 -26.20 -25.12 8.86
C TYR A 571 -27.38 -25.86 9.48
N HIS A 572 -27.43 -25.85 10.80
CA HIS A 572 -28.58 -26.23 11.60
C HIS A 572 -28.88 -25.14 12.62
N TRP A 573 -30.14 -24.73 12.74
CA TRP A 573 -30.57 -23.70 13.67
C TRP A 573 -31.94 -24.04 14.27
N ASP A 574 -32.18 -23.53 15.47
CA ASP A 574 -33.46 -23.64 16.16
C ASP A 574 -34.46 -22.66 15.53
N ALA A 575 -35.43 -23.20 14.78
CA ALA A 575 -36.48 -22.40 14.16
C ALA A 575 -37.35 -21.65 15.19
N GLN A 576 -37.45 -22.14 16.43
CA GLN A 576 -38.26 -21.55 17.50
C GLN A 576 -37.55 -20.38 18.18
N ALA A 577 -36.23 -20.26 18.01
CA ALA A 577 -35.44 -19.16 18.56
C ALA A 577 -35.66 -17.82 17.83
N PHE A 578 -36.35 -17.83 16.68
CA PHE A 578 -36.51 -16.66 15.81
C PHE A 578 -37.98 -16.39 15.45
N PRO A 579 -38.35 -15.16 15.04
CA PRO A 579 -39.68 -14.87 14.52
C PRO A 579 -40.04 -15.80 13.34
N PRO A 580 -41.25 -16.38 13.26
CA PRO A 580 -41.59 -17.41 12.26
C PRO A 580 -41.44 -16.98 10.78
N ASN A 581 -41.49 -15.68 10.51
CA ASN A 581 -41.36 -15.08 9.19
C ASN A 581 -39.95 -14.54 8.89
N ALA A 582 -38.99 -14.74 9.80
CA ALA A 582 -37.61 -14.34 9.59
C ALA A 582 -36.89 -15.22 8.56
N TRP A 583 -35.75 -14.73 8.10
CA TRP A 583 -34.91 -15.40 7.10
C TRP A 583 -33.54 -15.71 7.70
N PHE A 584 -33.15 -16.98 7.72
CA PHE A 584 -31.74 -17.34 7.88
C PHE A 584 -30.99 -16.99 6.60
N THR A 585 -29.82 -16.38 6.74
CA THR A 585 -29.02 -15.90 5.63
C THR A 585 -27.55 -16.22 5.81
N THR A 586 -26.87 -16.53 4.70
CA THR A 586 -25.42 -16.58 4.62
C THR A 586 -24.96 -15.78 3.40
N GLU A 587 -23.91 -14.98 3.57
CA GLU A 587 -23.37 -14.10 2.54
C GLU A 587 -21.98 -14.57 2.11
N VAL A 588 -21.74 -14.61 0.80
CA VAL A 588 -20.41 -14.77 0.21
C VAL A 588 -20.07 -13.54 -0.62
N SER A 589 -18.89 -12.96 -0.40
CA SER A 589 -18.36 -11.84 -1.20
C SER A 589 -17.19 -12.34 -2.04
N LEU A 590 -17.32 -12.26 -3.37
CA LEU A 590 -16.36 -12.83 -4.30
C LEU A 590 -15.83 -11.76 -5.28
N PRO A 591 -14.52 -11.69 -5.56
CA PRO A 591 -13.97 -10.79 -6.57
C PRO A 591 -14.22 -11.28 -8.01
N ALA A 592 -14.46 -12.59 -8.19
CA ALA A 592 -14.83 -13.22 -9.45
C ALA A 592 -15.88 -14.32 -9.24
N ALA A 593 -16.56 -14.71 -10.32
CA ALA A 593 -17.60 -15.73 -10.25
C ALA A 593 -17.04 -17.09 -9.78
N LEU A 594 -17.80 -17.76 -8.93
CA LEU A 594 -17.55 -19.11 -8.43
C LEU A 594 -18.87 -19.88 -8.51
N GLU A 595 -18.83 -21.18 -8.76
CA GLU A 595 -20.05 -21.99 -8.75
C GLU A 595 -20.57 -22.10 -7.31
N ILE A 596 -21.82 -21.66 -7.10
CA ILE A 596 -22.51 -21.70 -5.81
C ILE A 596 -23.72 -22.61 -5.94
N GLU A 597 -23.65 -23.79 -5.33
CA GLU A 597 -24.79 -24.68 -5.16
C GLU A 597 -25.43 -24.43 -3.79
N ARG A 598 -26.76 -24.46 -3.72
CA ARG A 598 -27.51 -24.20 -2.48
C ARG A 598 -28.66 -25.18 -2.32
N VAL A 599 -28.79 -25.75 -1.13
CA VAL A 599 -29.80 -26.76 -0.81
C VAL A 599 -30.46 -26.43 0.53
N PRO A 600 -31.80 -26.32 0.61
CA PRO A 600 -32.74 -26.25 -0.51
C PRO A 600 -32.46 -25.05 -1.42
N ALA A 601 -32.94 -25.11 -2.67
CA ALA A 601 -32.95 -23.92 -3.52
C ALA A 601 -33.80 -22.83 -2.84
N GLY A 602 -33.23 -21.62 -2.70
CA GLY A 602 -33.88 -20.49 -2.05
C GLY A 602 -33.61 -19.19 -2.80
N PRO A 603 -34.32 -18.10 -2.49
CA PRO A 603 -34.01 -16.80 -3.08
C PRO A 603 -32.63 -16.29 -2.64
N ALA A 604 -31.97 -15.49 -3.48
CA ALA A 604 -30.79 -14.73 -3.08
C ALA A 604 -30.90 -13.27 -3.51
N TRP A 605 -30.15 -12.42 -2.83
CA TRP A 605 -29.81 -11.08 -3.30
C TRP A 605 -28.40 -11.08 -3.87
N THR A 606 -28.18 -10.39 -4.97
CA THR A 606 -26.85 -10.25 -5.57
C THR A 606 -26.61 -8.79 -5.91
N TYR A 607 -25.47 -8.26 -5.45
CA TYR A 607 -25.14 -6.84 -5.64
C TYR A 607 -23.64 -6.61 -5.73
N ALA A 608 -23.25 -5.52 -6.39
CA ALA A 608 -21.87 -5.08 -6.44
C ALA A 608 -21.43 -4.46 -5.10
N VAL A 609 -20.27 -4.84 -4.62
CA VAL A 609 -19.63 -4.25 -3.44
C VAL A 609 -18.74 -3.11 -3.92
N SER A 610 -19.28 -1.89 -3.94
CA SER A 610 -18.53 -0.69 -4.32
C SER A 610 -17.96 0.04 -3.12
N THR A 611 -16.72 0.51 -3.24
CA THR A 611 -16.09 1.46 -2.32
C THR A 611 -15.85 2.79 -3.02
N VAL A 612 -15.84 3.88 -2.26
CA VAL A 612 -15.43 5.19 -2.75
C VAL A 612 -14.08 5.53 -2.12
N ALA A 613 -13.09 5.88 -2.94
CA ALA A 613 -11.74 6.21 -2.50
C ALA A 613 -11.16 7.39 -3.27
N LYS A 614 -10.12 8.00 -2.71
CA LYS A 614 -9.34 9.02 -3.42
C LYS A 614 -8.53 8.38 -4.56
N SER A 615 -8.45 9.09 -5.67
CA SER A 615 -7.56 8.81 -6.79
C SER A 615 -7.04 10.11 -7.41
N GLU A 616 -6.19 9.98 -8.41
CA GLU A 616 -5.70 11.12 -9.21
C GLU A 616 -6.85 11.94 -9.83
N ARG A 617 -8.01 11.33 -10.09
CA ARG A 617 -9.15 12.01 -10.74
C ARG A 617 -10.19 12.55 -9.75
N GLY A 618 -9.90 12.52 -8.45
CA GLY A 618 -10.81 12.91 -7.38
C GLY A 618 -11.34 11.70 -6.60
N LEU A 619 -12.65 11.66 -6.34
CA LEU A 619 -13.27 10.49 -5.70
C LEU A 619 -13.78 9.54 -6.77
N GLU A 620 -13.35 8.28 -6.71
CA GLU A 620 -13.77 7.24 -7.63
C GLU A 620 -14.50 6.11 -6.91
N GLU A 621 -15.59 5.66 -7.51
CA GLU A 621 -16.28 4.45 -7.09
C GLU A 621 -15.65 3.24 -7.79
N THR A 622 -15.19 2.27 -7.00
CA THR A 622 -14.56 1.04 -7.50
C THR A 622 -15.30 -0.18 -7.00
N VAL A 623 -15.68 -1.07 -7.91
CA VAL A 623 -16.28 -2.37 -7.59
C VAL A 623 -15.18 -3.30 -7.07
N GLN A 624 -15.31 -3.72 -5.82
CA GLN A 624 -14.39 -4.61 -5.13
C GLN A 624 -14.71 -6.09 -5.34
N GLY A 625 -15.94 -6.39 -5.76
CA GLY A 625 -16.46 -7.74 -5.96
C GLY A 625 -17.98 -7.75 -5.99
N HIS A 626 -18.57 -8.94 -6.01
CA HIS A 626 -20.01 -9.14 -5.93
C HIS A 626 -20.35 -9.98 -4.70
N ALA A 627 -21.39 -9.58 -3.99
CA ALA A 627 -21.91 -10.31 -2.85
C ALA A 627 -23.17 -11.07 -3.24
N THR A 628 -23.30 -12.30 -2.77
CA THR A 628 -24.51 -13.11 -2.88
C THR A 628 -24.99 -13.49 -1.48
N VAL A 629 -26.19 -13.04 -1.14
CA VAL A 629 -26.86 -13.30 0.13
C VAL A 629 -27.92 -14.36 -0.10
N MET A 630 -27.64 -15.59 0.29
CA MET A 630 -28.57 -16.71 0.20
C MET A 630 -29.52 -16.69 1.38
N ARG A 631 -30.81 -16.96 1.14
CA ARG A 631 -31.87 -16.76 2.14
C ARG A 631 -32.82 -17.94 2.20
N TRP A 632 -33.16 -18.36 3.42
CA TRP A 632 -34.08 -19.45 3.73
C TRP A 632 -35.04 -19.06 4.85
N PRO A 633 -36.34 -19.40 4.79
CA PRO A 633 -37.23 -19.20 5.92
C PRO A 633 -36.69 -19.92 7.16
N VAL A 634 -36.69 -19.27 8.32
CA VAL A 634 -36.16 -19.88 9.56
C VAL A 634 -36.88 -21.18 9.93
N GLY A 635 -38.13 -21.36 9.51
CA GLY A 635 -38.90 -22.60 9.71
C GLY A 635 -38.28 -23.86 9.09
N LEU A 636 -37.31 -23.73 8.16
CA LEU A 636 -36.60 -24.89 7.59
C LEU A 636 -35.64 -25.56 8.57
N GLY A 637 -35.06 -24.80 9.51
CA GLY A 637 -34.10 -25.30 10.51
C GLY A 637 -32.74 -25.79 9.96
N HIS A 638 -32.57 -25.87 8.65
CA HIS A 638 -31.33 -26.31 8.01
C HIS A 638 -31.17 -25.76 6.58
N ALA A 639 -29.92 -25.60 6.15
CA ALA A 639 -29.54 -25.29 4.77
C ALA A 639 -28.07 -25.64 4.53
N SER A 640 -27.68 -25.80 3.26
CA SER A 640 -26.29 -26.00 2.87
C SER A 640 -25.92 -25.20 1.63
N VAL A 641 -24.65 -24.83 1.53
CA VAL A 641 -24.05 -24.13 0.40
C VAL A 641 -22.75 -24.83 0.01
N ARG A 642 -22.50 -25.04 -1.28
CA ARG A 642 -21.24 -25.56 -1.79
C ARG A 642 -20.62 -24.58 -2.78
N LEU A 643 -19.33 -24.35 -2.60
CA LEU A 643 -18.46 -23.60 -3.50
C LEU A 643 -17.51 -24.57 -4.20
N THR A 644 -17.51 -24.57 -5.53
CA THR A 644 -16.64 -25.43 -6.33
C THR A 644 -15.61 -24.56 -7.07
N PRO A 645 -14.29 -24.72 -6.83
CA PRO A 645 -13.28 -24.00 -7.59
C PRO A 645 -13.28 -24.44 -9.06
N PRO A 646 -12.97 -23.53 -10.00
CA PRO A 646 -12.83 -23.89 -11.41
C PRO A 646 -11.72 -24.93 -11.59
N ARG A 647 -11.96 -25.91 -12.47
CA ARG A 647 -10.94 -26.91 -12.84
C ARG A 647 -9.92 -26.28 -13.80
N ARG A 648 -8.66 -26.75 -13.78
CA ARG A 648 -7.61 -26.32 -14.72
C ARG A 648 -8.14 -26.26 -16.16
N GLY A 649 -8.00 -25.09 -16.81
CA GLY A 649 -8.38 -24.87 -18.20
C GLY A 649 -9.79 -24.34 -18.46
N GLN A 650 -10.55 -24.01 -17.41
CA GLN A 650 -11.79 -23.23 -17.51
C GLN A 650 -11.61 -21.91 -16.76
N GLY A 651 -11.08 -20.90 -17.44
CA GLY A 651 -10.86 -19.56 -16.93
C GLY A 651 -10.59 -18.60 -18.06
#